data_AF-A0AAP0E0L1-F1
#
_entry.id   AF-A0AAP0E0L1-F1
#
_cell.length_a   1.000
_cell.length_b   1.000
_cell.length_c   1.000
_cell.angle_alpha   90.00
_cell.angle_beta   90.00
_cell.angle_gamma   90.00
#
_symmetry.space_group_name_H-M   'P 1'
#
loop_
_entity.id
_entity.type
_entity.pdbx_description
1 polymer ?
#
loop_
_entity_poly.entity_id
_entity_poly.type
_entity_poly.pdbx_seq_one_letter_code
_entity_poly.pdbx_strand_id
1 'polypeptide(L)'
;MRCCCCFFSNSIRIASSISSSLQRPRLTRFIIINKSNDGFIDLVKKPSFYARSHSSDPRDHRQTFLASSSLSSSSSSASSGAMRVVAAAATEAEDERVARRFWNKCRRESAVAMYTPFVVCLASGTLEMEAFRNYLAQDVHFLTAFAQAYELAEECADDDDAKVVICELRKAVVVELKMHDSFMKEWGFDPEAETTSNSATKKYIDFLLATASGKVEGGKAPVKIATPFEKTKVAAYTLGAMTPCMRLYAFLGKELQALVDPDDISHPFRRWIDNYSSDDFEASAQKTEDLLDKLSVSLTGEELGVIEKLYQQAMKLEIEFFSAQPITQKTVVPLFRMHDHAQKLFIFSDFDLTCTVHDSSAILAEVAILTAQKVSHDNDDNLPSKRSSADLRMIWDSLSKQYAEEYEQCLQSALPSVKEEEFNYNGLCEALVLVSDFEKRANSRVVESGVLKGISLEDIKRAGELLKLQDGCLGFFQNIVKNEKLGANVHLLSYCWCGDLIRSSFSSGGLDTINVHANELNYEDSISTGTIVNMMESPRDKFQAFEEILKKKNDGSSLSVYIGDSVGDLLCLLQADIGIVIGSSLSLRRLASHFGVSFVPLFSGLVKRQKEFAVSDGTTWKAPSGVLYTVSTWAEIHAFILGFENH
;
A
#
# COMPACT_ATOMS: atom_id res chain seq x y z
N MET A 1 26.25 -11.05 25.22
CA MET A 1 26.10 -12.32 24.47
C MET A 1 26.39 -12.04 23.00
N ARG A 2 27.13 -12.91 22.29
CA ARG A 2 27.43 -12.70 20.85
C ARG A 2 26.39 -13.47 20.03
N CYS A 3 25.33 -12.79 19.57
CA CYS A 3 24.23 -13.43 18.84
C CYS A 3 24.65 -13.80 17.40
N CYS A 4 24.06 -14.86 16.84
CA CYS A 4 24.73 -15.67 15.79
C CYS A 4 24.25 -15.47 14.35
N CYS A 5 23.19 -14.71 14.11
CA CYS A 5 22.65 -14.55 12.76
C CYS A 5 23.53 -13.63 11.92
N CYS A 6 24.40 -14.23 11.09
CA CYS A 6 24.19 -14.24 9.64
C CYS A 6 25.51 -14.46 8.89
N PHE A 7 25.48 -15.36 7.90
CA PHE A 7 26.63 -15.67 7.05
C PHE A 7 26.30 -15.73 5.55
N PHE A 8 25.07 -15.37 5.13
CA PHE A 8 24.71 -15.35 3.72
C PHE A 8 25.62 -14.41 2.90
N SER A 9 25.83 -13.16 3.35
CA SER A 9 26.78 -12.22 2.72
C SER A 9 28.21 -12.79 2.63
N ASN A 10 28.76 -13.36 3.71
CA ASN A 10 30.10 -13.97 3.67
C ASN A 10 30.17 -15.21 2.75
N SER A 11 29.08 -15.98 2.66
CA SER A 11 28.98 -17.16 1.78
C SER A 11 28.93 -16.75 0.30
N ILE A 12 28.20 -15.67 -0.01
CA ILE A 12 28.15 -15.05 -1.34
C ILE A 12 29.53 -14.47 -1.71
N ARG A 13 30.22 -13.81 -0.77
CA ARG A 13 31.62 -13.35 -0.97
C ARG A 13 32.59 -14.49 -1.24
N ILE A 14 32.47 -15.61 -0.53
CA ILE A 14 33.29 -16.79 -0.78
C ILE A 14 32.97 -17.39 -2.17
N ALA A 15 31.70 -17.59 -2.51
CA ALA A 15 31.28 -18.13 -3.81
C ALA A 15 31.71 -17.24 -5.00
N SER A 16 31.51 -15.93 -4.90
CA SER A 16 31.96 -14.96 -5.91
C SER A 16 33.49 -14.86 -6.00
N SER A 17 34.22 -14.96 -4.88
CA SER A 17 35.69 -15.00 -4.90
C SER A 17 36.22 -16.24 -5.64
N ILE A 18 35.57 -17.41 -5.48
CA ILE A 18 35.92 -18.65 -6.20
C ILE A 18 35.68 -18.47 -7.71
N SER A 19 34.56 -17.86 -8.11
CA SER A 19 34.25 -17.56 -9.51
C SER A 19 35.28 -16.59 -10.15
N SER A 20 35.79 -15.61 -9.39
CA SER A 20 36.77 -14.64 -9.88
C SER A 20 38.16 -15.20 -10.24
N SER A 21 38.42 -16.49 -9.98
CA SER A 21 39.71 -17.14 -10.21
C SER A 21 39.96 -17.64 -11.63
N LEU A 22 38.96 -17.58 -12.52
CA LEU A 22 39.09 -17.92 -13.95
C LEU A 22 39.35 -16.67 -14.81
N GLN A 23 40.46 -16.69 -15.55
CA GLN A 23 41.03 -15.54 -16.25
C GLN A 23 40.16 -14.96 -17.39
N ARG A 24 40.14 -13.63 -17.52
CA ARG A 24 40.41 -12.89 -18.79
C ARG A 24 40.69 -11.38 -18.54
N PRO A 25 41.25 -10.64 -19.52
CA PRO A 25 42.21 -9.56 -19.23
C PRO A 25 41.63 -8.16 -19.01
N ARG A 26 42.47 -7.32 -18.39
CA ARG A 26 42.26 -5.88 -18.13
C ARG A 26 42.08 -5.09 -19.44
N LEU A 27 41.10 -4.19 -19.45
CA LEU A 27 41.11 -2.99 -20.29
C LEU A 27 40.55 -1.81 -19.47
N THR A 28 41.40 -0.84 -19.19
CA THR A 28 41.11 0.29 -18.29
C THR A 28 40.60 1.48 -19.09
N ARG A 29 39.48 2.10 -18.68
CA ARG A 29 39.17 3.49 -18.99
C ARG A 29 38.38 4.15 -17.86
N PHE A 30 38.97 5.20 -17.28
CA PHE A 30 38.31 6.11 -16.35
C PHE A 30 37.37 7.07 -17.10
N ILE A 31 36.19 7.34 -16.54
CA ILE A 31 35.56 8.68 -16.56
C ILE A 31 34.95 8.93 -15.16
N ILE A 32 35.06 10.16 -14.68
CA ILE A 32 34.68 10.60 -13.33
C ILE A 32 33.43 11.51 -13.39
N ILE A 33 32.43 11.17 -12.57
CA ILE A 33 31.46 12.02 -11.84
C ILE A 33 30.84 13.24 -12.56
N ASN A 34 29.50 13.30 -12.63
CA ASN A 34 28.75 14.38 -11.95
C ASN A 34 27.27 14.06 -11.67
N LYS A 35 26.82 14.47 -10.47
CA LYS A 35 25.41 14.55 -10.03
C LYS A 35 24.90 15.98 -10.22
N SER A 36 23.63 16.17 -10.59
CA SER A 36 22.82 17.31 -10.11
C SER A 36 21.35 17.29 -10.60
N ASN A 37 20.44 17.52 -9.65
CA ASN A 37 19.13 18.20 -9.72
C ASN A 37 17.94 17.59 -10.48
N ASP A 38 16.89 17.29 -9.69
CA ASP A 38 15.61 18.01 -9.60
C ASP A 38 14.96 18.58 -10.88
N GLY A 39 13.68 18.24 -11.07
CA GLY A 39 12.81 18.89 -12.06
C GLY A 39 11.34 18.45 -11.96
N PHE A 40 10.52 19.22 -11.24
CA PHE A 40 9.05 19.21 -11.37
C PHE A 40 8.63 19.52 -12.82
N ILE A 41 7.55 18.91 -13.31
CA ILE A 41 6.92 19.27 -14.59
C ILE A 41 5.52 19.84 -14.33
N ASP A 42 5.41 21.16 -14.44
CA ASP A 42 4.13 21.88 -14.49
C ASP A 42 3.80 22.26 -15.94
N LEU A 43 2.60 21.93 -16.41
CA LEU A 43 2.26 21.92 -17.85
C LEU A 43 1.23 23.01 -18.21
N VAL A 44 1.62 24.29 -18.07
CA VAL A 44 0.79 25.43 -18.47
C VAL A 44 1.09 25.86 -19.91
N LYS A 45 0.16 25.60 -20.83
CA LYS A 45 0.20 26.07 -22.22
C LYS A 45 -0.04 27.58 -22.31
N LYS A 46 0.79 28.32 -23.05
CA LYS A 46 0.45 29.62 -23.66
C LYS A 46 0.93 29.73 -25.11
N PRO A 47 0.28 30.57 -25.95
CA PRO A 47 0.26 30.38 -27.40
C PRO A 47 1.38 31.12 -28.17
N SER A 48 1.65 30.61 -29.38
CA SER A 48 2.59 31.17 -30.35
C SER A 48 2.10 32.46 -31.01
N PHE A 49 2.99 33.45 -31.15
CA PHE A 49 2.84 34.58 -32.07
C PHE A 49 3.98 34.60 -33.10
N TYR A 50 3.64 34.95 -34.34
CA TYR A 50 4.57 35.04 -35.48
C TYR A 50 5.39 36.33 -35.47
N ALA A 51 6.68 36.24 -35.82
CA ALA A 51 7.42 37.32 -36.49
C ALA A 51 8.58 36.75 -37.33
N ARG A 52 8.83 37.32 -38.52
CA ARG A 52 9.88 36.91 -39.48
C ARG A 52 11.15 37.73 -39.30
N SER A 53 12.31 37.20 -39.68
CA SER A 53 13.19 37.82 -40.70
C SER A 53 14.34 36.92 -41.17
N HIS A 54 14.71 37.12 -42.44
CA HIS A 54 15.93 36.80 -43.23
C HIS A 54 17.13 36.10 -42.54
N SER A 55 17.94 35.22 -43.18
CA SER A 55 17.96 34.54 -44.51
C SER A 55 19.02 33.40 -44.42
N SER A 56 19.44 32.60 -45.42
CA SER A 56 19.47 32.71 -46.90
C SER A 56 19.52 31.32 -47.60
N ASP A 57 19.47 31.33 -48.93
CA ASP A 57 19.53 30.18 -49.88
C ASP A 57 20.95 30.10 -50.53
N PRO A 58 21.32 29.22 -51.51
CA PRO A 58 20.70 27.96 -51.99
C PRO A 58 21.66 26.75 -52.18
N ARG A 59 21.06 25.54 -52.36
CA ARG A 59 21.22 24.72 -53.61
C ARG A 59 20.45 23.38 -53.61
N ASP A 60 19.29 23.41 -54.28
CA ASP A 60 18.89 22.57 -55.44
C ASP A 60 19.42 21.11 -55.56
N HIS A 61 18.50 20.12 -55.50
CA HIS A 61 18.22 19.22 -56.64
C HIS A 61 16.98 18.32 -56.47
N ARG A 62 16.06 18.42 -57.47
CA ARG A 62 15.32 17.36 -58.22
C ARG A 62 14.81 16.10 -57.47
N GLN A 63 13.61 15.55 -57.72
CA GLN A 63 12.80 15.57 -58.96
C GLN A 63 11.34 15.06 -58.74
N THR A 64 10.38 15.63 -59.50
CA THR A 64 9.14 15.02 -60.08
C THR A 64 8.31 13.97 -59.29
N PHE A 65 7.08 14.31 -58.87
CA PHE A 65 5.81 14.19 -59.63
C PHE A 65 5.23 12.76 -59.80
N LEU A 66 4.09 12.51 -59.16
CA LEU A 66 2.81 12.17 -59.82
C LEU A 66 1.65 12.31 -58.81
N ALA A 67 0.44 12.59 -59.31
CA ALA A 67 -0.70 13.01 -58.48
C ALA A 67 -1.91 12.08 -58.63
N SER A 68 -2.69 11.92 -57.56
CA SER A 68 -4.16 11.83 -57.67
C SER A 68 -4.86 12.15 -56.34
N SER A 69 -5.91 12.98 -56.48
CA SER A 69 -7.11 13.13 -55.64
C SER A 69 -7.65 11.81 -55.05
N SER A 70 -8.41 11.77 -53.96
CA SER A 70 -8.89 12.77 -52.99
C SER A 70 -9.85 12.07 -52.02
N LEU A 71 -9.90 12.43 -50.73
CA LEU A 71 -11.14 12.50 -49.92
C LEU A 71 -10.81 12.95 -48.49
N SER A 72 -11.39 14.07 -48.08
CA SER A 72 -11.22 14.65 -46.74
C SER A 72 -12.22 14.06 -45.75
N SER A 73 -11.73 13.50 -44.64
CA SER A 73 -12.54 13.29 -43.42
C SER A 73 -11.75 13.74 -42.18
N SER A 74 -12.00 14.96 -41.73
CA SER A 74 -11.39 15.51 -40.51
C SER A 74 -12.28 15.22 -39.31
N SER A 75 -11.88 14.26 -38.45
CA SER A 75 -12.53 14.02 -37.16
C SER A 75 -11.52 13.68 -36.06
N SER A 76 -11.84 14.11 -34.84
CA SER A 76 -11.22 13.78 -33.55
C SER A 76 -9.68 13.78 -33.45
N SER A 77 -9.09 14.91 -33.05
CA SER A 77 -7.71 14.99 -32.53
C SER A 77 -7.59 14.83 -31.01
N ALA A 78 -8.71 14.73 -30.27
CA ALA A 78 -8.73 14.66 -28.81
C ALA A 78 -8.66 13.23 -28.23
N SER A 79 -9.25 12.22 -28.89
CA SER A 79 -9.22 10.82 -28.42
C SER A 79 -7.83 10.17 -28.54
N SER A 80 -7.02 10.63 -29.50
CA SER A 80 -5.66 10.16 -29.76
C SER A 80 -4.73 10.31 -28.54
N GLY A 81 -4.90 11.36 -27.74
CA GLY A 81 -4.08 11.58 -26.53
C GLY A 81 -4.34 10.54 -25.44
N ALA A 82 -5.62 10.33 -25.09
CA ALA A 82 -6.01 9.36 -24.08
C ALA A 82 -5.70 7.91 -24.50
N MET A 83 -5.99 7.54 -25.76
CA MET A 83 -5.61 6.22 -26.28
C MET A 83 -4.09 6.02 -26.32
N ARG A 84 -3.28 7.05 -26.58
CA ARG A 84 -1.82 6.93 -26.52
C ARG A 84 -1.29 6.80 -25.09
N VAL A 85 -1.88 7.45 -24.10
CA VAL A 85 -1.48 7.29 -22.69
C VAL A 85 -1.89 5.91 -22.16
N VAL A 86 -3.10 5.43 -22.48
CA VAL A 86 -3.53 4.08 -22.12
C VAL A 86 -2.73 3.01 -22.86
N ALA A 87 -2.39 3.22 -24.14
CA ALA A 87 -1.50 2.32 -24.87
C ALA A 87 -0.06 2.36 -24.34
N ALA A 88 0.46 3.53 -23.95
CA ALA A 88 1.79 3.66 -23.35
C ALA A 88 1.86 2.95 -21.99
N ALA A 89 0.87 3.14 -21.12
CA ALA A 89 0.76 2.44 -19.85
C ALA A 89 0.54 0.92 -20.02
N ALA A 90 -0.17 0.50 -21.07
CA ALA A 90 -0.29 -0.91 -21.44
C ALA A 90 1.04 -1.49 -21.93
N THR A 91 1.81 -0.76 -22.74
CA THR A 91 3.16 -1.21 -23.15
C THR A 91 4.16 -1.21 -22.00
N GLU A 92 4.08 -0.26 -21.06
CA GLU A 92 4.89 -0.28 -19.83
C GLU A 92 4.53 -1.48 -18.92
N ALA A 93 3.27 -1.91 -18.91
CA ALA A 93 2.82 -3.11 -18.21
C ALA A 93 3.16 -4.43 -18.94
N GLU A 94 3.39 -4.40 -20.25
CA GLU A 94 3.88 -5.54 -21.04
C GLU A 94 5.41 -5.70 -20.94
N ASP A 95 6.16 -4.59 -20.79
CA ASP A 95 7.62 -4.60 -20.53
C ASP A 95 8.01 -4.78 -19.04
N GLU A 96 7.04 -4.81 -18.10
CA GLU A 96 7.36 -5.08 -16.69
C GLU A 96 7.71 -6.56 -16.44
N ARG A 97 8.98 -6.78 -16.10
CA ARG A 97 9.55 -8.04 -15.60
C ARG A 97 8.63 -8.79 -14.64
N VAL A 98 8.41 -10.09 -14.89
CA VAL A 98 7.38 -10.87 -14.20
C VAL A 98 7.62 -10.96 -12.71
N ALA A 99 8.89 -11.06 -12.27
CA ALA A 99 9.23 -11.10 -10.85
C ALA A 99 8.79 -9.82 -10.10
N ARG A 100 9.04 -8.65 -10.71
CA ARG A 100 8.60 -7.35 -10.17
C ARG A 100 7.08 -7.24 -10.16
N ARG A 101 6.41 -7.66 -11.22
CA ARG A 101 4.94 -7.67 -11.31
C ARG A 101 4.31 -8.54 -10.21
N PHE A 102 4.89 -9.70 -9.91
CA PHE A 102 4.41 -10.58 -8.84
C PHE A 102 4.71 -10.01 -7.44
N TRP A 103 5.88 -9.41 -7.22
CA TRP A 103 6.18 -8.68 -5.98
C TRP A 103 5.19 -7.53 -5.74
N ASN A 104 4.91 -6.72 -6.77
CA ASN A 104 3.96 -5.61 -6.70
C ASN A 104 2.54 -6.07 -6.35
N LYS A 105 2.12 -7.26 -6.82
CA LYS A 105 0.84 -7.88 -6.43
C LYS A 105 0.80 -8.39 -4.97
N CYS A 106 1.97 -8.62 -4.35
CA CYS A 106 2.08 -9.13 -2.97
C CYS A 106 2.48 -8.04 -1.96
N ARG A 107 2.27 -6.76 -2.29
CA ARG A 107 2.61 -5.62 -1.41
C ARG A 107 1.78 -5.56 -0.14
N ARG A 108 0.57 -6.14 -0.15
CA ARG A 108 -0.24 -6.34 1.06
C ARG A 108 0.44 -7.35 1.99
N GLU A 109 0.87 -8.47 1.44
CA GLU A 109 1.54 -9.54 2.18
C GLU A 109 2.87 -9.07 2.79
N SER A 110 3.69 -8.30 2.05
CA SER A 110 4.93 -7.74 2.61
C SER A 110 4.68 -6.72 3.73
N ALA A 111 3.61 -5.91 3.63
CA ALA A 111 3.18 -5.06 4.74
C ALA A 111 2.73 -5.91 5.95
N VAL A 112 1.95 -6.96 5.76
CA VAL A 112 1.54 -7.83 6.89
C VAL A 112 2.74 -8.48 7.58
N ALA A 113 3.74 -8.93 6.82
CA ALA A 113 4.97 -9.50 7.38
C ALA A 113 5.71 -8.55 8.33
N MET A 114 5.85 -7.27 7.95
CA MET A 114 6.49 -6.23 8.79
C MET A 114 5.79 -6.07 10.14
N TYR A 115 4.45 -6.05 10.14
CA TYR A 115 3.64 -5.81 11.34
C TYR A 115 3.34 -7.10 12.14
N THR A 116 4.01 -8.22 11.83
CA THR A 116 3.93 -9.42 12.69
C THR A 116 4.55 -9.13 14.07
N PRO A 117 4.04 -9.75 15.16
CA PRO A 117 4.60 -9.58 16.50
C PRO A 117 6.08 -9.92 16.58
N PHE A 118 6.52 -10.96 15.85
CA PHE A 118 7.92 -11.36 15.75
C PHE A 118 8.80 -10.25 15.16
N VAL A 119 8.43 -9.70 13.99
CA VAL A 119 9.24 -8.68 13.30
C VAL A 119 9.27 -7.36 14.08
N VAL A 120 8.16 -6.91 14.66
CA VAL A 120 8.14 -5.69 15.51
C VAL A 120 8.98 -5.86 16.78
N CYS A 121 8.98 -7.04 17.41
CA CYS A 121 9.84 -7.31 18.57
C CYS A 121 11.31 -7.44 18.19
N LEU A 122 11.63 -8.02 17.02
CA LEU A 122 12.99 -8.12 16.50
C LEU A 122 13.56 -6.74 16.17
N ALA A 123 12.78 -5.90 15.47
CA ALA A 123 13.15 -4.54 15.08
C ALA A 123 13.33 -3.58 16.26
N SER A 124 12.61 -3.80 17.36
CA SER A 124 12.74 -3.00 18.59
C SER A 124 13.86 -3.48 19.53
N GLY A 125 14.47 -4.63 19.24
CA GLY A 125 15.47 -5.28 20.09
C GLY A 125 14.88 -5.94 21.34
N THR A 126 13.56 -6.16 21.38
CA THR A 126 12.83 -6.64 22.57
C THR A 126 12.34 -8.09 22.47
N LEU A 127 12.55 -8.75 21.32
CA LEU A 127 12.19 -10.16 21.11
C LEU A 127 12.89 -11.08 22.15
N GLU A 128 12.12 -11.97 22.77
CA GLU A 128 12.61 -13.01 23.65
C GLU A 128 13.58 -13.93 22.90
N MET A 129 14.77 -14.15 23.47
CA MET A 129 15.80 -14.98 22.84
C MET A 129 15.35 -16.42 22.56
N GLU A 130 14.34 -16.92 23.29
CA GLU A 130 13.72 -18.23 23.05
C GLU A 130 12.86 -18.24 21.78
N ALA A 131 12.04 -17.20 21.55
CA ALA A 131 11.31 -17.03 20.30
C ALA A 131 12.24 -16.98 19.08
N PHE A 132 13.38 -16.27 19.23
CA PHE A 132 14.40 -16.19 18.18
C PHE A 132 15.13 -17.53 17.93
N ARG A 133 15.40 -18.31 18.98
CA ARG A 133 15.96 -19.67 18.85
C ARG A 133 15.00 -20.63 18.16
N ASN A 134 13.71 -20.58 18.52
CA ASN A 134 12.68 -21.39 17.88
C ASN A 134 12.56 -21.05 16.39
N TYR A 135 12.59 -19.76 16.02
CA TYR A 135 12.64 -19.32 14.62
C TYR A 135 13.83 -19.95 13.87
N LEU A 136 15.05 -19.90 14.42
CA LEU A 136 16.23 -20.50 13.78
C LEU A 136 16.15 -22.04 13.68
N ALA A 137 15.60 -22.72 14.69
CA ALA A 137 15.40 -24.16 14.65
C ALA A 137 14.42 -24.58 13.54
N GLN A 138 13.38 -23.76 13.28
CA GLN A 138 12.46 -23.98 12.17
C GLN A 138 13.10 -23.63 10.81
N ASP A 139 13.93 -22.60 10.76
CA ASP A 139 14.65 -22.17 9.55
C ASP A 139 15.65 -23.23 9.05
N VAL A 140 16.25 -24.03 9.93
CA VAL A 140 17.10 -25.19 9.53
C VAL A 140 16.36 -26.21 8.67
N HIS A 141 15.10 -26.54 9.02
CA HIS A 141 14.26 -27.42 8.20
C HIS A 141 13.94 -26.76 6.85
N PHE A 142 13.68 -25.45 6.87
CA PHE A 142 13.31 -24.65 5.70
C PHE A 142 14.47 -24.53 4.70
N LEU A 143 15.67 -24.15 5.16
CA LEU A 143 16.91 -24.11 4.37
C LEU A 143 17.29 -25.48 3.80
N THR A 144 17.04 -26.56 4.54
CA THR A 144 17.22 -27.94 4.04
C THR A 144 16.31 -28.22 2.84
N ALA A 145 15.03 -27.83 2.92
CA ALA A 145 14.09 -27.95 1.81
C ALA A 145 14.43 -27.02 0.64
N PHE A 146 14.92 -25.80 0.89
CA PHE A 146 15.39 -24.87 -0.13
C PHE A 146 16.59 -25.44 -0.92
N ALA A 147 17.55 -26.05 -0.24
CA ALA A 147 18.70 -26.70 -0.89
C ALA A 147 18.24 -27.84 -1.83
N GLN A 148 17.27 -28.66 -1.40
CA GLN A 148 16.67 -29.72 -2.22
C GLN A 148 15.83 -29.17 -3.39
N ALA A 149 15.06 -28.10 -3.16
CA ALA A 149 14.27 -27.47 -4.21
C ALA A 149 15.15 -26.86 -5.30
N TYR A 150 16.26 -26.21 -4.94
CA TYR A 150 17.26 -25.77 -5.92
C TYR A 150 17.93 -26.95 -6.64
N GLU A 151 18.19 -28.08 -5.98
CA GLU A 151 18.77 -29.27 -6.65
C GLU A 151 17.82 -29.82 -7.72
N LEU A 152 16.54 -29.97 -7.38
CA LEU A 152 15.51 -30.37 -8.34
C LEU A 152 15.32 -29.34 -9.47
N ALA A 153 15.40 -28.04 -9.18
CA ALA A 153 15.37 -26.99 -10.20
C ALA A 153 16.61 -27.02 -11.12
N GLU A 154 17.80 -27.35 -10.60
CA GLU A 154 19.05 -27.53 -11.36
C GLU A 154 18.94 -28.72 -12.32
N GLU A 155 18.36 -29.85 -11.88
CA GLU A 155 18.08 -31.02 -12.73
C GLU A 155 16.98 -30.78 -13.78
N CYS A 156 16.12 -29.78 -13.55
CA CYS A 156 14.99 -29.43 -14.40
C CYS A 156 15.29 -28.28 -15.38
N ALA A 157 16.28 -27.44 -15.14
CA ALA A 157 16.70 -26.42 -16.08
C ALA A 157 17.37 -27.06 -17.32
N ASP A 158 17.02 -26.63 -18.53
CA ASP A 158 17.68 -27.08 -19.77
C ASP A 158 18.91 -26.20 -20.11
N ASP A 159 18.79 -24.89 -19.89
CA ASP A 159 19.81 -23.86 -20.12
C ASP A 159 20.97 -23.93 -19.10
N ASP A 160 22.21 -23.98 -19.59
CA ASP A 160 23.40 -24.17 -18.74
C ASP A 160 23.73 -22.95 -17.87
N ASP A 161 23.49 -21.71 -18.35
CA ASP A 161 23.68 -20.50 -17.54
C ASP A 161 22.71 -20.51 -16.33
N ALA A 162 21.47 -20.93 -16.55
CA ALA A 162 20.46 -21.09 -15.51
C ALA A 162 20.90 -22.14 -14.47
N LYS A 163 21.40 -23.30 -14.91
CA LYS A 163 21.98 -24.31 -13.99
C LYS A 163 23.10 -23.73 -13.15
N VAL A 164 24.03 -22.95 -13.74
CA VAL A 164 25.12 -22.30 -13.00
C VAL A 164 24.57 -21.37 -11.92
N VAL A 165 23.59 -20.51 -12.25
CA VAL A 165 22.96 -19.60 -11.29
C VAL A 165 22.25 -20.37 -10.15
N ILE A 166 21.46 -21.41 -10.48
CA ILE A 166 20.78 -22.24 -9.48
C ILE A 166 21.79 -22.94 -8.57
N CYS A 167 22.87 -23.49 -9.15
CA CYS A 167 23.94 -24.15 -8.41
C CYS A 167 24.65 -23.19 -7.45
N GLU A 168 24.83 -21.92 -7.83
CA GLU A 168 25.39 -20.87 -6.96
C GLU A 168 24.43 -20.48 -5.82
N LEU A 169 23.13 -20.33 -6.10
CA LEU A 169 22.11 -20.09 -5.06
C LEU A 169 22.03 -21.26 -4.07
N ARG A 170 22.02 -22.49 -4.57
CA ARG A 170 22.06 -23.73 -3.77
C ARG A 170 23.29 -23.79 -2.86
N LYS A 171 24.47 -23.43 -3.38
CA LYS A 171 25.71 -23.37 -2.59
C LYS A 171 25.62 -22.34 -1.47
N ALA A 172 25.02 -21.17 -1.70
CA ALA A 172 24.83 -20.17 -0.65
C ALA A 172 23.99 -20.73 0.52
N VAL A 173 22.85 -21.35 0.22
CA VAL A 173 21.97 -22.00 1.23
C VAL A 173 22.72 -23.13 1.97
N VAL A 174 23.47 -23.98 1.27
CA VAL A 174 24.21 -25.09 1.89
C VAL A 174 25.35 -24.61 2.80
N VAL A 175 25.97 -23.46 2.53
CA VAL A 175 26.94 -22.86 3.46
C VAL A 175 26.25 -22.28 4.68
N GLU A 176 25.10 -21.61 4.51
CA GLU A 176 24.32 -21.08 5.64
C GLU A 176 23.81 -22.18 6.58
N LEU A 177 23.30 -23.29 6.04
CA LEU A 177 22.86 -24.44 6.83
C LEU A 177 23.98 -25.00 7.72
N LYS A 178 25.20 -25.13 7.19
CA LYS A 178 26.39 -25.58 7.94
C LYS A 178 26.79 -24.60 9.06
N MET A 179 26.53 -23.31 8.88
CA MET A 179 26.75 -22.32 9.93
C MET A 179 25.70 -22.43 11.04
N HIS A 180 24.42 -22.64 10.71
CA HIS A 180 23.37 -22.90 11.69
C HIS A 180 23.68 -24.15 12.55
N ASP A 181 24.11 -25.25 11.92
CA ASP A 181 24.57 -26.46 12.61
C ASP A 181 25.68 -26.20 13.63
N SER A 182 26.62 -25.30 13.31
CA SER A 182 27.71 -24.94 14.22
C SER A 182 27.20 -24.15 15.43
N PHE A 183 26.24 -23.24 15.24
CA PHE A 183 25.70 -22.40 16.32
C PHE A 183 24.72 -23.13 17.23
N MET A 184 23.88 -24.03 16.72
CA MET A 184 23.00 -24.85 17.57
C MET A 184 23.83 -25.68 18.57
N LYS A 185 24.96 -26.25 18.09
CA LYS A 185 25.92 -26.98 18.93
C LYS A 185 26.62 -26.09 19.96
N GLU A 186 27.02 -24.87 19.59
CA GLU A 186 27.58 -23.89 20.54
C GLU A 186 26.57 -23.44 21.62
N TRP A 187 25.27 -23.45 21.31
CA TRP A 187 24.20 -23.07 22.25
C TRP A 187 23.71 -24.23 23.13
N GLY A 188 24.23 -25.45 22.93
CA GLY A 188 23.83 -26.63 23.69
C GLY A 188 22.47 -27.20 23.30
N PHE A 189 21.94 -26.83 22.13
CA PHE A 189 20.75 -27.48 21.56
C PHE A 189 21.17 -28.77 20.86
N ASP A 190 20.49 -29.86 21.18
CA ASP A 190 20.59 -31.11 20.43
C ASP A 190 19.61 -31.05 19.25
N PRO A 191 20.10 -30.98 17.99
CA PRO A 191 19.25 -30.87 16.81
C PRO A 191 18.44 -32.14 16.52
N GLU A 192 18.62 -33.25 17.27
CA GLU A 192 17.77 -34.45 17.16
C GLU A 192 16.69 -34.54 18.25
N ALA A 193 16.79 -33.77 19.35
CA ALA A 193 15.93 -33.97 20.54
C ALA A 193 14.69 -33.07 20.61
N GLU A 194 14.71 -31.87 20.00
CA GLU A 194 13.62 -30.87 20.14
C GLU A 194 13.07 -30.35 18.79
N THR A 195 13.57 -30.85 17.66
CA THR A 195 13.32 -30.35 16.29
C THR A 195 12.10 -30.96 15.60
N THR A 196 10.93 -30.89 16.24
CA THR A 196 9.68 -31.14 15.49
C THR A 196 9.32 -29.89 14.69
N SER A 197 9.31 -30.00 13.36
CA SER A 197 8.87 -28.90 12.49
C SER A 197 7.41 -28.52 12.80
N ASN A 198 7.16 -27.24 13.03
CA ASN A 198 5.83 -26.73 13.35
C ASN A 198 4.89 -26.80 12.13
N SER A 199 3.58 -26.64 12.34
CA SER A 199 2.62 -26.80 11.24
C SER A 199 2.79 -25.81 10.09
N ALA A 200 3.25 -24.58 10.33
CA ALA A 200 3.46 -23.59 9.26
C ALA A 200 4.72 -23.92 8.45
N THR A 201 5.83 -24.18 9.13
CA THR A 201 7.09 -24.62 8.52
C THR A 201 6.89 -25.90 7.70
N LYS A 202 6.17 -26.89 8.22
CA LYS A 202 5.84 -28.10 7.49
C LYS A 202 4.98 -27.84 6.25
N LYS A 203 3.90 -27.05 6.36
CA LYS A 203 3.06 -26.66 5.20
C LYS A 203 3.91 -26.05 4.08
N TYR A 204 4.84 -25.17 4.43
CA TYR A 204 5.68 -24.49 3.44
C TYR A 204 6.68 -25.45 2.80
N ILE A 205 7.36 -26.29 3.59
CA ILE A 205 8.26 -27.33 3.07
C ILE A 205 7.52 -28.30 2.15
N ASP A 206 6.34 -28.78 2.55
CA ASP A 206 5.52 -29.69 1.74
C ASP A 206 5.09 -29.04 0.42
N PHE A 207 4.67 -27.76 0.44
CA PHE A 207 4.32 -26.96 -0.74
C PHE A 207 5.52 -26.78 -1.70
N LEU A 208 6.68 -26.40 -1.17
CA LEU A 208 7.88 -26.14 -1.96
C LEU A 208 8.40 -27.42 -2.62
N LEU A 209 8.53 -28.50 -1.86
CA LEU A 209 9.03 -29.78 -2.37
C LEU A 209 8.02 -30.44 -3.33
N ALA A 210 6.71 -30.26 -3.14
CA ALA A 210 5.71 -30.66 -4.11
C ALA A 210 5.89 -29.90 -5.43
N THR A 211 6.03 -28.57 -5.37
CA THR A 211 6.28 -27.71 -6.54
C THR A 211 7.55 -28.12 -7.29
N ALA A 212 8.66 -28.31 -6.56
CA ALA A 212 9.95 -28.74 -7.11
C ALA A 212 9.91 -30.16 -7.70
N SER A 213 9.04 -31.03 -7.18
CA SER A 213 8.77 -32.37 -7.75
C SER A 213 7.80 -32.35 -8.95
N GLY A 214 7.40 -31.17 -9.44
CA GLY A 214 6.43 -31.02 -10.54
C GLY A 214 4.97 -31.26 -10.16
N LYS A 215 4.64 -31.41 -8.88
CA LYS A 215 3.27 -31.58 -8.36
C LYS A 215 2.65 -30.21 -8.10
N VAL A 216 2.28 -29.52 -9.18
CA VAL A 216 1.63 -28.20 -9.10
C VAL A 216 0.14 -28.33 -9.41
N GLU A 217 -0.70 -27.99 -8.43
CA GLU A 217 -2.16 -27.92 -8.63
C GLU A 217 -2.54 -26.64 -9.40
N GLY A 218 -3.44 -26.78 -10.39
CA GLY A 218 -3.92 -25.67 -11.23
C GLY A 218 -3.68 -25.88 -12.73
N GLY A 219 -2.81 -26.80 -13.13
CA GLY A 219 -2.76 -27.34 -14.50
C GLY A 219 -3.81 -28.44 -14.70
N LYS A 220 -4.31 -28.63 -15.94
CA LYS A 220 -5.33 -29.67 -16.26
C LYS A 220 -4.84 -31.13 -16.16
N ALA A 221 -3.60 -31.35 -15.74
CA ALA A 221 -3.02 -32.61 -15.33
C ALA A 221 -1.80 -32.33 -14.42
N PRO A 222 -1.34 -33.29 -13.58
CA PRO A 222 0.02 -33.24 -13.07
C PRO A 222 1.00 -33.13 -14.26
N VAL A 223 2.06 -32.33 -14.13
CA VAL A 223 3.04 -32.14 -15.20
C VAL A 223 3.66 -33.50 -15.52
N LYS A 224 3.29 -34.09 -16.65
CA LYS A 224 3.96 -35.27 -17.18
C LYS A 224 5.33 -34.79 -17.66
N ILE A 225 6.37 -35.05 -16.89
CA ILE A 225 7.74 -34.68 -17.25
C ILE A 225 8.21 -35.63 -18.38
N ALA A 226 7.81 -35.33 -19.62
CA ALA A 226 8.13 -36.14 -20.80
C ALA A 226 9.13 -35.45 -21.75
N THR A 227 9.24 -34.12 -21.67
CA THR A 227 10.08 -33.30 -22.55
C THR A 227 11.01 -32.34 -21.78
N PRO A 228 12.14 -31.90 -22.38
CA PRO A 228 13.00 -30.86 -21.79
C PRO A 228 12.27 -29.53 -21.52
N PHE A 229 11.28 -29.19 -22.36
CA PHE A 229 10.43 -28.03 -22.14
C PHE A 229 9.60 -28.16 -20.86
N GLU A 230 8.97 -29.30 -20.62
CA GLU A 230 8.23 -29.56 -19.37
C GLU A 230 9.12 -29.55 -18.13
N LYS A 231 10.38 -29.99 -18.25
CA LYS A 231 11.38 -29.84 -17.17
C LYS A 231 11.67 -28.37 -16.87
N THR A 232 11.97 -27.55 -17.88
CA THR A 232 12.28 -26.12 -17.68
C THR A 232 11.12 -25.36 -17.02
N LYS A 233 9.87 -25.77 -17.29
CA LYS A 233 8.68 -25.25 -16.58
C LYS A 233 8.67 -25.59 -15.08
N VAL A 234 9.09 -26.79 -14.67
CA VAL A 234 9.23 -27.13 -13.25
C VAL A 234 10.29 -26.27 -12.58
N ALA A 235 11.42 -25.99 -13.25
CA ALA A 235 12.42 -25.05 -12.73
C ALA A 235 11.85 -23.63 -12.55
N ALA A 236 11.12 -23.11 -13.55
CA ALA A 236 10.44 -21.81 -13.46
C ALA A 236 9.40 -21.75 -12.33
N TYR A 237 8.58 -22.79 -12.17
CA TYR A 237 7.60 -22.91 -11.09
C TYR A 237 8.27 -22.97 -9.71
N THR A 238 9.38 -23.69 -9.59
CA THR A 238 10.16 -23.79 -8.35
C THR A 238 10.72 -22.42 -7.96
N LEU A 239 11.34 -21.70 -8.89
CA LEU A 239 11.79 -20.33 -8.62
C LEU A 239 10.61 -19.38 -8.32
N GLY A 240 9.45 -19.57 -8.93
CA GLY A 240 8.22 -18.85 -8.59
C GLY A 240 7.84 -18.98 -7.11
N ALA A 241 8.04 -20.15 -6.51
CA ALA A 241 7.79 -20.43 -5.10
C ALA A 241 8.94 -19.98 -4.15
N MET A 242 10.17 -19.77 -4.66
CA MET A 242 11.36 -19.42 -3.86
C MET A 242 11.74 -17.93 -3.91
N THR A 243 11.52 -17.26 -5.03
CA THR A 243 11.78 -15.82 -5.22
C THR A 243 11.12 -14.93 -4.15
N PRO A 244 9.85 -15.14 -3.72
CA PRO A 244 9.24 -14.29 -2.69
C PRO A 244 9.98 -14.31 -1.36
N CYS A 245 10.49 -15.47 -0.90
CA CYS A 245 11.35 -15.56 0.29
C CYS A 245 12.55 -14.61 0.17
N MET A 246 13.33 -14.76 -0.90
CA MET A 246 14.53 -13.95 -1.14
C MET A 246 14.23 -12.44 -1.18
N ARG A 247 13.15 -12.03 -1.87
CA ARG A 247 12.78 -10.62 -1.97
C ARG A 247 12.18 -10.08 -0.67
N LEU A 248 11.36 -10.85 0.04
CA LEU A 248 10.77 -10.45 1.32
C LEU A 248 11.84 -10.21 2.38
N TYR A 249 12.81 -11.12 2.52
CA TYR A 249 13.91 -10.96 3.47
C TYR A 249 14.78 -9.73 3.13
N ALA A 250 15.11 -9.50 1.86
CA ALA A 250 15.84 -8.30 1.43
C ALA A 250 15.08 -7.00 1.73
N PHE A 251 13.76 -7.01 1.55
CA PHE A 251 12.86 -5.90 1.89
C PHE A 251 12.83 -5.66 3.41
N LEU A 252 12.53 -6.69 4.21
CA LEU A 252 12.49 -6.59 5.68
C LEU A 252 13.82 -6.10 6.24
N GLY A 253 14.95 -6.65 5.77
CA GLY A 253 16.28 -6.21 6.20
C GLY A 253 16.51 -4.71 6.01
N LYS A 254 16.14 -4.17 4.85
CA LYS A 254 16.26 -2.72 4.55
C LYS A 254 15.33 -1.86 5.41
N GLU A 255 14.06 -2.25 5.55
CA GLU A 255 13.09 -1.54 6.39
C GLU A 255 13.53 -1.52 7.86
N LEU A 256 14.07 -2.63 8.38
CA LEU A 256 14.57 -2.69 9.76
C LEU A 256 15.87 -1.89 9.93
N GLN A 257 16.78 -1.92 8.94
CA GLN A 257 18.04 -1.18 9.00
C GLN A 257 17.83 0.34 9.04
N ALA A 258 16.73 0.84 8.48
CA ALA A 258 16.35 2.26 8.59
C ALA A 258 15.91 2.67 10.01
N LEU A 259 15.62 1.71 10.90
CA LEU A 259 15.15 1.95 12.27
C LEU A 259 16.23 1.73 13.35
N VAL A 260 17.29 0.99 13.04
CA VAL A 260 18.39 0.74 13.99
C VAL A 260 19.40 1.89 13.92
N ASP A 261 19.66 2.51 15.07
CA ASP A 261 20.71 3.51 15.24
C ASP A 261 22.07 2.93 14.77
N PRO A 262 22.78 3.55 13.81
CA PRO A 262 24.10 3.12 13.36
C PRO A 262 25.11 2.92 14.48
N ASP A 263 25.02 3.70 15.56
CA ASP A 263 25.95 3.65 16.69
C ASP A 263 25.50 2.68 17.80
N ASP A 264 24.26 2.16 17.76
CA ASP A 264 23.77 1.13 18.70
C ASP A 264 24.31 -0.27 18.36
N ILE A 265 25.57 -0.49 18.74
CA ILE A 265 26.23 -1.81 18.73
C ILE A 265 25.66 -2.80 19.77
N SER A 266 24.70 -2.38 20.60
CA SER A 266 24.10 -3.23 21.65
C SER A 266 22.85 -3.98 21.19
N HIS A 267 22.25 -3.58 20.06
CA HIS A 267 21.03 -4.17 19.53
C HIS A 267 21.16 -5.71 19.33
N PRO A 268 20.39 -6.56 20.04
CA PRO A 268 20.64 -8.01 20.10
C PRO A 268 20.60 -8.72 18.74
N PHE A 269 19.77 -8.21 17.82
CA PHE A 269 19.54 -8.78 16.49
C PHE A 269 20.26 -8.01 15.37
N ARG A 270 21.20 -7.10 15.70
CA ARG A 270 21.88 -6.22 14.74
C ARG A 270 22.40 -6.94 13.51
N ARG A 271 23.08 -8.08 13.71
CA ARG A 271 23.70 -8.87 12.64
C ARG A 271 22.68 -9.51 11.67
N TRP A 272 21.49 -9.88 12.16
CA TRP A 272 20.39 -10.36 11.32
C TRP A 272 19.99 -9.25 10.34
N ILE A 273 19.78 -8.06 10.88
CA ILE A 273 19.40 -6.85 10.12
C ILE A 273 20.50 -6.47 9.13
N ASP A 274 21.76 -6.35 9.58
CA ASP A 274 22.90 -5.99 8.73
C ASP A 274 23.01 -6.91 7.49
N ASN A 275 22.83 -8.23 7.65
CA ASN A 275 22.96 -9.18 6.54
C ASN A 275 21.80 -9.11 5.54
N TYR A 276 20.55 -9.14 6.00
CA TYR A 276 19.42 -9.07 5.07
C TYR A 276 19.27 -7.68 4.43
N SER A 277 19.80 -6.63 5.05
CA SER A 277 19.93 -5.30 4.45
C SER A 277 21.12 -5.16 3.48
N SER A 278 22.05 -6.12 3.45
CA SER A 278 23.33 -5.98 2.74
C SER A 278 23.19 -6.01 1.21
N ASP A 279 24.08 -5.29 0.53
CA ASP A 279 24.18 -5.31 -0.94
C ASP A 279 24.42 -6.74 -1.50
N ASP A 280 25.14 -7.58 -0.75
CA ASP A 280 25.36 -8.99 -1.13
C ASP A 280 24.03 -9.77 -1.13
N PHE A 281 23.17 -9.58 -0.11
CA PHE A 281 21.88 -10.26 -0.04
C PHE A 281 20.89 -9.72 -1.09
N GLU A 282 20.85 -8.40 -1.29
CA GLU A 282 20.07 -7.77 -2.37
C GLU A 282 20.49 -8.31 -3.75
N ALA A 283 21.80 -8.46 -4.01
CA ALA A 283 22.28 -9.02 -5.26
C ALA A 283 21.82 -10.47 -5.47
N SER A 284 21.76 -11.30 -4.42
CA SER A 284 21.20 -12.65 -4.50
C SER A 284 19.68 -12.67 -4.71
N ALA A 285 18.93 -11.76 -4.08
CA ALA A 285 17.50 -11.60 -4.34
C ALA A 285 17.26 -11.20 -5.82
N GLN A 286 17.96 -10.17 -6.29
CA GLN A 286 17.86 -9.69 -7.67
C GLN A 286 18.25 -10.76 -8.69
N LYS A 287 19.29 -11.56 -8.40
CA LYS A 287 19.72 -12.69 -9.25
C LYS A 287 18.68 -13.81 -9.33
N THR A 288 17.93 -14.04 -8.25
CA THR A 288 16.82 -15.01 -8.23
C THR A 288 15.65 -14.51 -9.08
N GLU A 289 15.34 -13.21 -9.01
CA GLU A 289 14.34 -12.55 -9.86
C GLU A 289 14.73 -12.53 -11.34
N ASP A 290 15.98 -12.15 -11.67
CA ASP A 290 16.49 -12.15 -13.05
C ASP A 290 16.43 -13.55 -13.67
N LEU A 291 16.66 -14.60 -12.87
CA LEU A 291 16.53 -15.97 -13.34
C LEU A 291 15.06 -16.39 -13.51
N LEU A 292 14.17 -16.00 -12.59
CA LEU A 292 12.73 -16.23 -12.75
C LEU A 292 12.20 -15.54 -14.03
N ASP A 293 12.62 -14.30 -14.29
CA ASP A 293 12.33 -13.59 -15.53
C ASP A 293 12.86 -14.37 -16.75
N LYS A 294 14.14 -14.79 -16.75
CA LYS A 294 14.75 -15.56 -17.85
C LYS A 294 13.98 -16.85 -18.15
N LEU A 295 13.64 -17.64 -17.13
CA LEU A 295 12.90 -18.90 -17.30
C LEU A 295 11.43 -18.68 -17.69
N SER A 296 10.90 -17.48 -17.50
CA SER A 296 9.50 -17.15 -17.82
C SER A 296 9.27 -16.66 -19.26
N VAL A 297 10.33 -16.31 -20.01
CA VAL A 297 10.23 -15.72 -21.36
C VAL A 297 9.45 -16.60 -22.37
N SER A 298 9.55 -17.92 -22.25
CA SER A 298 8.93 -18.89 -23.17
C SER A 298 7.58 -19.44 -22.69
N LEU A 299 7.06 -18.94 -21.57
CA LEU A 299 5.83 -19.44 -20.95
C LEU A 299 4.58 -18.76 -21.50
N THR A 300 3.49 -19.52 -21.59
CA THR A 300 2.18 -18.97 -21.94
C THR A 300 1.56 -18.17 -20.79
N GLY A 301 0.57 -17.33 -21.07
CA GLY A 301 -0.16 -16.57 -20.05
C GLY A 301 -0.82 -17.44 -18.97
N GLU A 302 -1.26 -18.67 -19.32
CA GLU A 302 -1.78 -19.63 -18.34
C GLU A 302 -0.67 -20.12 -17.38
N GLU A 303 0.53 -20.40 -17.91
CA GLU A 303 1.69 -20.87 -17.13
C GLU A 303 2.29 -19.75 -16.26
N LEU A 304 2.33 -18.51 -16.75
CA LEU A 304 2.64 -17.34 -15.93
C LEU A 304 1.61 -17.14 -14.80
N GLY A 305 0.33 -17.42 -15.07
CA GLY A 305 -0.73 -17.43 -14.05
C GLY A 305 -0.60 -18.55 -13.02
N VAL A 306 0.14 -19.63 -13.31
CA VAL A 306 0.53 -20.64 -12.32
C VAL A 306 1.67 -20.11 -11.45
N ILE A 307 2.71 -19.50 -12.04
CA ILE A 307 3.80 -18.88 -11.28
C ILE A 307 3.28 -17.79 -10.33
N GLU A 308 2.35 -16.95 -10.78
CA GLU A 308 1.73 -15.92 -9.94
C GLU A 308 1.09 -16.50 -8.67
N LYS A 309 0.34 -17.60 -8.82
CA LYS A 309 -0.30 -18.29 -7.69
C LYS A 309 0.72 -18.94 -6.76
N LEU A 310 1.79 -19.53 -7.30
CA LEU A 310 2.88 -20.10 -6.49
C LEU A 310 3.59 -19.00 -5.68
N TYR A 311 3.85 -17.85 -6.30
CA TYR A 311 4.47 -16.69 -5.66
C TYR A 311 3.58 -16.15 -4.53
N GLN A 312 2.28 -15.96 -4.79
CA GLN A 312 1.30 -15.52 -3.79
C GLN A 312 1.15 -16.54 -2.65
N GLN A 313 1.14 -17.84 -2.96
CA GLN A 313 1.04 -18.88 -1.93
C GLN A 313 2.28 -18.93 -1.04
N ALA A 314 3.47 -18.79 -1.61
CA ALA A 314 4.71 -18.66 -0.86
C ALA A 314 4.71 -17.42 0.05
N MET A 315 4.28 -16.25 -0.45
CA MET A 315 4.14 -15.04 0.39
C MET A 315 3.17 -15.22 1.57
N LYS A 316 2.08 -15.97 1.40
CA LYS A 316 1.18 -16.33 2.52
C LYS A 316 1.85 -17.27 3.51
N LEU A 317 2.60 -18.26 3.02
CA LEU A 317 3.31 -19.23 3.86
C LEU A 317 4.48 -18.59 4.65
N GLU A 318 5.14 -17.58 4.10
CA GLU A 318 6.08 -16.70 4.83
C GLU A 318 5.39 -16.01 6.02
N ILE A 319 4.23 -15.41 5.80
CA ILE A 319 3.49 -14.75 6.90
C ILE A 319 3.00 -15.78 7.92
N GLU A 320 2.53 -16.96 7.49
CA GLU A 320 2.24 -18.08 8.40
C GLU A 320 3.46 -18.46 9.22
N PHE A 321 4.66 -18.52 8.61
CA PHE A 321 5.92 -18.86 9.27
C PHE A 321 6.32 -17.81 10.32
N PHE A 322 6.24 -16.51 10.01
CA PHE A 322 6.48 -15.45 11.02
C PHE A 322 5.39 -15.41 12.11
N SER A 323 4.13 -15.70 11.76
CA SER A 323 3.00 -15.67 12.69
C SER A 323 2.93 -16.88 13.61
N ALA A 324 3.54 -18.01 13.21
CA ALA A 324 3.62 -19.24 14.00
C ALA A 324 4.76 -19.23 15.05
N GLN A 325 5.60 -18.20 15.08
CA GLN A 325 6.67 -18.10 16.07
C GLN A 325 6.10 -17.92 17.49
N PRO A 326 6.64 -18.61 18.51
CA PRO A 326 6.11 -18.55 19.86
C PRO A 326 6.47 -17.21 20.52
N ILE A 327 5.50 -16.31 20.59
CA ILE A 327 5.62 -14.99 21.24
C ILE A 327 4.82 -15.04 22.54
N THR A 328 5.51 -15.09 23.69
CA THR A 328 4.87 -15.13 25.03
C THR A 328 4.88 -13.78 25.73
N GLN A 329 5.88 -12.95 25.45
CA GLN A 329 5.89 -11.52 25.75
C GLN A 329 4.65 -10.78 25.24
N LYS A 330 4.27 -9.71 25.94
CA LYS A 330 3.25 -8.75 25.48
C LYS A 330 3.77 -7.97 24.26
N THR A 331 2.92 -7.75 23.27
CA THR A 331 3.28 -7.03 22.03
C THR A 331 2.29 -5.91 21.71
N VAL A 332 2.78 -4.85 21.06
CA VAL A 332 1.95 -3.71 20.61
C VAL A 332 1.19 -3.98 19.31
N VAL A 333 1.45 -5.13 18.68
CA VAL A 333 0.77 -5.62 17.48
C VAL A 333 0.39 -7.10 17.64
N PRO A 334 -0.68 -7.57 16.97
CA PRO A 334 -1.76 -6.74 16.43
C PRO A 334 -2.58 -6.11 17.56
N LEU A 335 -3.14 -4.93 17.33
CA LEU A 335 -3.80 -4.10 18.35
C LEU A 335 -4.88 -4.87 19.13
N PHE A 336 -5.65 -5.72 18.45
CA PHE A 336 -6.72 -6.50 19.09
C PHE A 336 -6.23 -7.43 20.22
N ARG A 337 -4.95 -7.87 20.21
CA ARG A 337 -4.39 -8.71 21.27
C ARG A 337 -3.97 -7.93 22.51
N MET A 338 -3.84 -6.60 22.43
CA MET A 338 -3.59 -5.75 23.61
C MET A 338 -4.84 -5.55 24.46
N HIS A 339 -6.02 -5.65 23.86
CA HIS A 339 -7.27 -5.35 24.53
C HIS A 339 -7.78 -6.54 25.35
N ASP A 340 -8.01 -6.29 26.63
CA ASP A 340 -8.87 -7.15 27.44
C ASP A 340 -10.28 -7.17 26.84
N HIS A 341 -10.97 -8.30 26.90
CA HIS A 341 -12.33 -8.48 26.35
C HIS A 341 -13.38 -7.57 26.99
N ALA A 342 -13.03 -6.86 28.07
CA ALA A 342 -13.84 -5.81 28.69
C ALA A 342 -13.75 -4.44 27.99
N GLN A 343 -12.67 -4.16 27.23
CA GLN A 343 -12.43 -2.86 26.60
C GLN A 343 -13.10 -2.75 25.23
N LYS A 344 -13.75 -1.61 24.95
CA LYS A 344 -14.40 -1.36 23.65
C LYS A 344 -13.45 -0.67 22.68
N LEU A 345 -13.22 -1.28 21.51
CA LEU A 345 -12.54 -0.61 20.40
C LEU A 345 -13.54 0.23 19.59
N PHE A 346 -13.17 1.47 19.30
CA PHE A 346 -13.85 2.35 18.36
C PHE A 346 -12.93 2.62 17.18
N ILE A 347 -13.45 2.42 15.97
CA ILE A 347 -12.74 2.73 14.73
C ILE A 347 -13.55 3.78 13.99
N PHE A 348 -12.96 4.96 13.87
CA PHE A 348 -13.47 6.07 13.09
C PHE A 348 -12.68 6.16 11.79
N SER A 349 -13.36 6.46 10.69
CA SER A 349 -12.70 6.80 9.44
C SER A 349 -13.41 7.97 8.77
N ASP A 350 -12.64 8.83 8.11
CA ASP A 350 -13.19 9.64 7.03
C ASP A 350 -13.52 8.76 5.81
N PHE A 351 -14.32 9.30 4.88
CA PHE A 351 -14.72 8.62 3.66
C PHE A 351 -13.95 9.11 2.42
N ASP A 352 -13.80 10.41 2.24
CA ASP A 352 -13.40 11.03 0.99
C ASP A 352 -11.89 10.99 0.82
N LEU A 353 -11.40 10.34 -0.25
CA LEU A 353 -9.97 10.06 -0.52
C LEU A 353 -9.31 9.09 0.49
N THR A 354 -9.75 9.09 1.75
CA THR A 354 -9.42 8.11 2.80
C THR A 354 -9.96 6.72 2.47
N CYS A 355 -11.27 6.58 2.23
CA CYS A 355 -11.90 5.32 1.82
C CYS A 355 -12.06 5.22 0.30
N THR A 356 -12.31 6.33 -0.39
CA THR A 356 -12.58 6.39 -1.84
C THR A 356 -11.33 6.70 -2.66
N VAL A 357 -11.32 6.31 -3.95
CA VAL A 357 -10.29 6.75 -4.93
C VAL A 357 -10.64 8.13 -5.53
N HIS A 358 -11.92 8.51 -5.46
CA HIS A 358 -12.45 9.76 -6.01
C HIS A 358 -13.32 10.46 -4.96
N ASP A 359 -13.21 11.78 -4.90
CA ASP A 359 -13.98 12.65 -4.03
C ASP A 359 -15.50 12.54 -4.30
N SER A 360 -16.30 12.38 -3.24
CA SER A 360 -17.75 12.19 -3.37
C SER A 360 -18.49 13.38 -3.97
N SER A 361 -18.00 14.60 -3.78
CA SER A 361 -18.61 15.80 -4.36
C SER A 361 -18.50 15.81 -5.88
N ALA A 362 -17.35 15.37 -6.42
CA ALA A 362 -17.14 15.20 -7.85
C ALA A 362 -18.00 14.06 -8.43
N ILE A 363 -18.21 12.97 -7.68
CA ILE A 363 -19.13 11.90 -8.08
C ILE A 363 -20.58 12.42 -8.12
N LEU A 364 -21.05 13.13 -7.09
CA LEU A 364 -22.40 13.70 -7.06
C LEU A 364 -22.64 14.71 -8.20
N ALA A 365 -21.63 15.51 -8.53
CA ALA A 365 -21.69 16.44 -9.66
C ALA A 365 -21.81 15.71 -11.02
N GLU A 366 -21.00 14.68 -11.27
CA GLU A 366 -21.10 13.91 -12.53
C GLU A 366 -22.44 13.14 -12.60
N VAL A 367 -22.96 12.63 -11.48
CA VAL A 367 -24.31 12.06 -11.43
C VAL A 367 -25.37 13.10 -11.85
N ALA A 368 -25.30 14.34 -11.34
CA ALA A 368 -26.22 15.41 -11.74
C ALA A 368 -26.15 15.72 -13.24
N ILE A 369 -24.93 15.81 -13.79
CA ILE A 369 -24.66 16.04 -15.20
C ILE A 369 -25.25 14.91 -16.07
N LEU A 370 -25.05 13.65 -15.67
CA LEU A 370 -25.56 12.47 -16.38
C LEU A 370 -27.09 12.35 -16.29
N THR A 371 -27.70 12.61 -15.14
CA THR A 371 -29.16 12.64 -15.00
C THR A 371 -29.78 13.74 -15.88
N ALA A 372 -29.15 14.91 -16.00
CA ALA A 372 -29.59 15.95 -16.93
C ALA A 372 -29.48 15.54 -18.41
N GLN A 373 -28.47 14.75 -18.80
CA GLN A 373 -28.34 14.20 -20.16
C GLN A 373 -29.49 13.23 -20.50
N LYS A 374 -29.83 12.29 -19.59
CA LYS A 374 -30.92 11.33 -19.81
C LYS A 374 -32.24 12.05 -20.14
N VAL A 375 -32.60 13.03 -19.32
CA VAL A 375 -33.85 13.79 -19.49
C VAL A 375 -33.88 14.56 -20.81
N SER A 376 -32.73 15.03 -21.32
CA SER A 376 -32.68 15.72 -22.62
C SER A 376 -32.86 14.79 -23.83
N HIS A 377 -32.88 13.47 -23.64
CA HIS A 377 -33.19 12.49 -24.70
C HIS A 377 -34.63 11.99 -24.65
N ASP A 378 -35.27 11.98 -23.47
CA ASP A 378 -36.69 11.68 -23.32
C ASP A 378 -37.52 12.96 -23.49
N ASN A 379 -37.93 13.24 -24.73
CA ASN A 379 -38.73 14.42 -25.10
C ASN A 379 -40.06 14.51 -24.32
N ASP A 380 -40.09 15.30 -23.24
CA ASP A 380 -41.31 15.85 -22.65
C ASP A 380 -41.16 17.36 -22.45
N ASP A 381 -41.53 18.12 -23.49
CA ASP A 381 -41.31 19.57 -23.65
C ASP A 381 -42.09 20.47 -22.66
N ASN A 382 -42.75 19.92 -21.64
CA ASN A 382 -43.70 20.63 -20.78
C ASN A 382 -43.23 20.95 -19.34
N LEU A 383 -41.98 20.66 -18.96
CA LEU A 383 -41.48 20.98 -17.61
C LEU A 383 -40.55 22.22 -17.58
N PRO A 384 -40.94 23.33 -16.92
CA PRO A 384 -40.12 24.54 -16.90
C PRO A 384 -38.87 24.40 -16.03
N SER A 385 -37.76 25.02 -16.47
CA SER A 385 -36.53 25.28 -15.70
C SER A 385 -35.56 24.11 -15.39
N LYS A 386 -35.51 23.04 -16.20
CA LYS A 386 -34.35 22.12 -16.16
C LYS A 386 -33.14 22.74 -16.86
N ARG A 387 -31.98 22.76 -16.17
CA ARG A 387 -30.69 23.20 -16.73
C ARG A 387 -30.11 22.13 -17.65
N SER A 388 -29.34 22.53 -18.66
CA SER A 388 -28.65 21.57 -19.51
C SER A 388 -27.45 20.94 -18.80
N SER A 389 -27.00 19.79 -19.28
CA SER A 389 -25.79 19.14 -18.77
C SER A 389 -24.51 19.96 -19.03
N ALA A 390 -24.52 20.83 -20.05
CA ALA A 390 -23.45 21.78 -20.30
C ALA A 390 -23.42 22.89 -19.25
N ASP A 391 -24.58 23.41 -18.84
CA ASP A 391 -24.69 24.41 -17.77
C ASP A 391 -24.21 23.85 -16.44
N LEU A 392 -24.62 22.62 -16.09
CA LEU A 392 -24.18 21.95 -14.86
C LEU A 392 -22.66 21.72 -14.83
N ARG A 393 -22.04 21.35 -15.97
CA ARG A 393 -20.58 21.27 -16.09
C ARG A 393 -19.91 22.61 -15.85
N MET A 394 -20.37 23.68 -16.51
CA MET A 394 -19.80 25.03 -16.30
C MET A 394 -19.95 25.53 -14.86
N ILE A 395 -21.08 25.25 -14.22
CA ILE A 395 -21.32 25.57 -12.80
C ILE A 395 -20.35 24.78 -11.91
N TRP A 396 -20.22 23.47 -12.12
CA TRP A 396 -19.31 22.63 -11.35
C TRP A 396 -17.85 23.04 -11.51
N ASP A 397 -17.38 23.23 -12.75
CA ASP A 397 -16.02 23.68 -13.05
C ASP A 397 -15.71 25.02 -12.36
N SER A 398 -16.68 25.95 -12.34
CA SER A 398 -16.55 27.24 -11.64
C SER A 398 -16.49 27.08 -10.12
N LEU A 399 -17.36 26.26 -9.53
CA LEU A 399 -17.40 26.01 -8.08
C LEU A 399 -16.13 25.30 -7.60
N SER A 400 -15.71 24.24 -8.28
CA SER A 400 -14.51 23.46 -7.95
C SER A 400 -13.24 24.31 -8.05
N LYS A 401 -13.12 25.12 -9.12
CA LYS A 401 -12.01 26.06 -9.26
C LYS A 401 -12.00 27.11 -8.15
N GLN A 402 -13.15 27.74 -7.87
CA GLN A 402 -13.27 28.74 -6.82
C GLN A 402 -12.94 28.16 -5.45
N TYR A 403 -13.40 26.93 -5.16
CA TYR A 403 -13.05 26.20 -3.95
C TYR A 403 -11.54 26.03 -3.80
N ALA A 404 -10.86 25.51 -4.82
CA ALA A 404 -9.41 25.30 -4.77
C ALA A 404 -8.62 26.60 -4.56
N GLU A 405 -9.00 27.69 -5.26
CA GLU A 405 -8.33 28.99 -5.13
C GLU A 405 -8.56 29.65 -3.75
N GLU A 406 -9.78 29.58 -3.21
CA GLU A 406 -10.11 30.15 -1.90
C GLU A 406 -9.63 29.29 -0.72
N TYR A 407 -9.64 27.96 -0.85
CA TYR A 407 -9.16 27.05 0.19
C TYR A 407 -7.67 27.25 0.45
N GLU A 408 -6.87 27.37 -0.60
CA GLU A 408 -5.43 27.66 -0.48
C GLU A 408 -5.18 29.02 0.19
N GLN A 409 -5.95 30.04 -0.15
CA GLN A 409 -5.90 31.35 0.52
C GLN A 409 -6.31 31.24 2.00
N CYS A 410 -7.35 30.44 2.32
CA CYS A 410 -7.81 30.21 3.67
C CYS A 410 -6.73 29.51 4.51
N LEU A 411 -6.13 28.43 4.00
CA LEU A 411 -5.02 27.74 4.65
C LEU A 411 -3.83 28.67 4.86
N GLN A 412 -3.43 29.45 3.85
CA GLN A 412 -2.33 30.40 3.96
C GLN A 412 -2.62 31.51 5.00
N SER A 413 -3.88 31.89 5.18
CA SER A 413 -4.31 32.86 6.21
C SER A 413 -4.41 32.26 7.62
N ALA A 414 -4.58 30.95 7.71
CA ALA A 414 -4.67 30.20 8.96
C ALA A 414 -3.30 29.76 9.51
N LEU A 415 -2.22 29.93 8.73
CA LEU A 415 -0.86 29.64 9.18
C LEU A 415 -0.31 30.72 10.13
N PRO A 416 0.39 30.35 11.21
CA PRO A 416 1.08 31.31 12.06
C PRO A 416 2.28 31.91 11.31
N SER A 417 2.65 33.14 11.66
CA SER A 417 3.76 33.88 11.01
C SER A 417 5.14 33.25 11.23
N VAL A 418 5.28 32.43 12.27
CA VAL A 418 6.47 31.62 12.59
C VAL A 418 5.98 30.20 12.88
N LYS A 419 6.68 29.20 12.33
CA LYS A 419 6.44 27.79 12.64
C LYS A 419 6.74 27.52 14.12
N GLU A 420 5.81 26.91 14.82
CA GLU A 420 5.97 26.55 16.24
C GLU A 420 6.86 25.31 16.39
N GLU A 421 7.75 25.33 17.39
CA GLU A 421 8.64 24.20 17.73
C GLU A 421 7.96 23.18 18.64
N GLU A 422 7.06 23.66 19.52
CA GLU A 422 6.23 22.84 20.39
C GLU A 422 4.80 22.70 19.83
N PHE A 423 4.08 21.65 20.25
CA PHE A 423 2.73 21.40 19.77
C PHE A 423 1.70 22.38 20.39
N ASN A 424 1.12 23.23 19.56
CA ASN A 424 0.12 24.22 19.98
C ASN A 424 -1.30 23.84 19.53
N TYR A 425 -1.96 23.04 20.36
CA TYR A 425 -3.34 22.62 20.13
C TYR A 425 -4.34 23.79 20.07
N ASN A 426 -4.15 24.83 20.90
CA ASN A 426 -5.10 25.95 20.98
C ASN A 426 -5.03 26.83 19.74
N GLY A 427 -3.81 27.20 19.30
CA GLY A 427 -3.60 27.94 18.05
C GLY A 427 -4.11 27.18 16.83
N LEU A 428 -3.93 25.85 16.82
CA LEU A 428 -4.49 24.99 15.77
C LEU A 428 -6.03 24.98 15.78
N CYS A 429 -6.66 24.93 16.97
CA CYS A 429 -8.12 25.02 17.09
C CYS A 429 -8.67 26.37 16.59
N GLU A 430 -7.95 27.47 16.81
CA GLU A 430 -8.28 28.81 16.30
C GLU A 430 -8.13 28.87 14.77
N ALA A 431 -7.01 28.38 14.22
CA ALA A 431 -6.78 28.28 12.78
C ALA A 431 -7.88 27.48 12.05
N LEU A 432 -8.35 26.39 12.66
CA LEU A 432 -9.42 25.56 12.10
C LEU A 432 -10.83 26.20 12.23
N VAL A 433 -11.01 27.31 12.96
CA VAL A 433 -12.24 28.13 12.85
C VAL A 433 -12.31 28.78 11.47
N LEU A 434 -11.21 29.35 10.97
CA LEU A 434 -11.16 30.00 9.65
C LEU A 434 -11.49 29.00 8.53
N VAL A 435 -10.94 27.79 8.62
CA VAL A 435 -11.27 26.67 7.71
C VAL A 435 -12.74 26.29 7.85
N SER A 436 -13.28 26.20 9.07
CA SER A 436 -14.69 25.85 9.30
C SER A 436 -15.66 26.86 8.70
N ASP A 437 -15.36 28.16 8.83
CA ASP A 437 -16.17 29.23 8.24
C ASP A 437 -16.06 29.25 6.71
N PHE A 438 -14.91 28.84 6.16
CA PHE A 438 -14.73 28.66 4.72
C PHE A 438 -15.58 27.50 4.17
N GLU A 439 -15.52 26.30 4.76
CA GLU A 439 -16.28 25.14 4.29
C GLU A 439 -17.79 25.42 4.29
N LYS A 440 -18.32 26.05 5.34
CA LYS A 440 -19.74 26.43 5.44
C LYS A 440 -20.17 27.41 4.33
N ARG A 441 -19.30 28.36 3.95
CA ARG A 441 -19.55 29.24 2.79
C ARG A 441 -19.48 28.48 1.46
N ALA A 442 -18.53 27.54 1.32
CA ALA A 442 -18.41 26.71 0.13
C ALA A 442 -19.66 25.83 -0.09
N ASN A 443 -20.12 25.12 0.95
CA ASN A 443 -21.36 24.33 0.91
C ASN A 443 -22.59 25.19 0.58
N SER A 444 -22.68 26.39 1.16
CA SER A 444 -23.77 27.34 0.85
C SER A 444 -23.83 27.66 -0.65
N ARG A 445 -22.68 27.94 -1.29
CA ARG A 445 -22.61 28.18 -2.75
C ARG A 445 -23.05 26.98 -3.58
N VAL A 446 -22.78 25.75 -3.13
CA VAL A 446 -23.21 24.52 -3.82
C VAL A 446 -24.74 24.41 -3.78
N VAL A 447 -25.36 24.64 -2.63
CA VAL A 447 -26.83 24.66 -2.50
C VAL A 447 -27.45 25.80 -3.32
N GLU A 448 -26.93 27.03 -3.21
CA GLU A 448 -27.39 28.20 -3.98
C GLU A 448 -27.25 28.01 -5.49
N SER A 449 -26.18 27.34 -5.93
CA SER A 449 -26.00 27.00 -7.34
C SER A 449 -27.11 26.07 -7.84
N GLY A 450 -27.71 25.25 -6.97
CA GLY A 450 -28.70 24.23 -7.33
C GLY A 450 -28.13 23.11 -8.20
N VAL A 451 -26.80 22.88 -8.20
CA VAL A 451 -26.16 21.80 -8.98
C VAL A 451 -26.65 20.40 -8.58
N LEU A 452 -27.07 20.23 -7.32
CA LEU A 452 -27.58 18.97 -6.78
C LEU A 452 -29.08 18.73 -7.02
N LYS A 453 -29.79 19.67 -7.66
CA LYS A 453 -31.24 19.59 -7.88
C LYS A 453 -31.58 18.67 -9.05
N GLY A 454 -32.56 17.79 -8.87
CA GLY A 454 -33.05 16.89 -9.91
C GLY A 454 -32.34 15.54 -10.00
N ILE A 455 -31.34 15.29 -9.16
CA ILE A 455 -30.69 13.97 -9.05
C ILE A 455 -31.69 12.96 -8.47
N SER A 456 -31.78 11.75 -9.04
CA SER A 456 -32.60 10.67 -8.45
C SER A 456 -31.84 9.91 -7.35
N LEU A 457 -32.55 9.49 -6.30
CA LEU A 457 -32.00 8.63 -5.24
C LEU A 457 -31.46 7.30 -5.80
N GLU A 458 -32.07 6.77 -6.87
CA GLU A 458 -31.62 5.56 -7.55
C GLU A 458 -30.27 5.77 -8.27
N ASP A 459 -30.10 6.90 -8.98
CA ASP A 459 -28.82 7.23 -9.62
C ASP A 459 -27.70 7.43 -8.59
N ILE A 460 -27.99 8.02 -7.42
CA ILE A 460 -27.04 8.14 -6.30
C ILE A 460 -26.64 6.76 -5.78
N LYS A 461 -27.61 5.89 -5.47
CA LYS A 461 -27.32 4.56 -4.93
C LYS A 461 -26.45 3.75 -5.88
N ARG A 462 -26.83 3.74 -7.17
CA ARG A 462 -26.08 3.09 -8.26
C ARG A 462 -24.69 3.68 -8.46
N ALA A 463 -24.50 4.99 -8.24
CA ALA A 463 -23.17 5.62 -8.30
C ALA A 463 -22.28 5.18 -7.13
N GLY A 464 -22.84 5.08 -5.91
CA GLY A 464 -22.11 4.55 -4.75
C GLY A 464 -21.75 3.07 -4.89
N GLU A 465 -22.66 2.23 -5.39
CA GLU A 465 -22.38 0.79 -5.67
C GLU A 465 -21.25 0.58 -6.69
N LEU A 466 -21.05 1.54 -7.60
CA LEU A 466 -19.99 1.54 -8.60
C LEU A 466 -18.75 2.34 -8.15
N LEU A 467 -18.77 2.94 -6.96
CA LEU A 467 -17.70 3.78 -6.45
C LEU A 467 -16.48 2.91 -6.12
N LYS A 468 -15.31 3.31 -6.62
CA LYS A 468 -14.05 2.63 -6.32
C LYS A 468 -13.52 3.05 -4.96
N LEU A 469 -13.54 2.12 -4.02
CA LEU A 469 -12.84 2.24 -2.75
C LEU A 469 -11.33 1.98 -2.94
N GLN A 470 -10.51 2.53 -2.05
CA GLN A 470 -9.07 2.29 -1.98
C GLN A 470 -8.78 0.79 -1.79
N ASP A 471 -7.68 0.29 -2.34
CA ASP A 471 -7.33 -1.13 -2.21
C ASP A 471 -7.19 -1.55 -0.73
N GLY A 472 -7.74 -2.71 -0.39
CA GLY A 472 -7.84 -3.22 0.97
C GLY A 472 -8.89 -2.58 1.88
N CYS A 473 -9.44 -1.40 1.56
CA CYS A 473 -10.40 -0.66 2.40
C CYS A 473 -11.65 -1.48 2.75
N LEU A 474 -12.37 -1.97 1.73
CA LEU A 474 -13.59 -2.76 1.93
C LEU A 474 -13.33 -4.03 2.75
N GLY A 475 -12.23 -4.72 2.45
CA GLY A 475 -11.83 -5.95 3.15
C GLY A 475 -11.42 -5.72 4.60
N PHE A 476 -10.86 -4.54 4.93
CA PHE A 476 -10.59 -4.15 6.31
C PHE A 476 -11.90 -4.02 7.10
N PHE A 477 -12.86 -3.22 6.63
CA PHE A 477 -14.14 -3.06 7.33
C PHE A 477 -14.94 -4.36 7.41
N GLN A 478 -14.93 -5.18 6.35
CA GLN A 478 -15.54 -6.51 6.38
C GLN A 478 -14.96 -7.39 7.48
N ASN A 479 -13.64 -7.43 7.66
CA ASN A 479 -13.02 -8.25 8.69
C ASN A 479 -13.27 -7.71 10.10
N ILE A 480 -13.21 -6.38 10.29
CA ILE A 480 -13.54 -5.73 11.57
C ILE A 480 -14.98 -6.05 12.00
N VAL A 481 -15.96 -5.91 11.11
CA VAL A 481 -17.38 -6.12 11.44
C VAL A 481 -17.73 -7.60 11.62
N LYS A 482 -17.06 -8.51 10.90
CA LYS A 482 -17.25 -9.97 11.06
C LYS A 482 -16.55 -10.54 12.29
N ASN A 483 -15.50 -9.89 12.81
CA ASN A 483 -14.77 -10.40 13.96
C ASN A 483 -15.47 -10.03 15.28
N GLU A 484 -16.46 -10.85 15.66
CA GLU A 484 -17.24 -10.69 16.90
C GLU A 484 -16.36 -10.57 18.16
N LYS A 485 -15.15 -11.16 18.16
CA LYS A 485 -14.21 -11.10 19.30
C LYS A 485 -13.61 -9.72 19.52
N LEU A 486 -13.54 -8.88 18.49
CA LEU A 486 -13.06 -7.50 18.61
C LEU A 486 -14.10 -6.57 19.25
N GLY A 487 -15.40 -6.87 19.15
CA GLY A 487 -16.47 -5.99 19.63
C GLY A 487 -16.42 -4.55 19.07
N ALA A 488 -15.77 -4.37 17.92
CA ALA A 488 -15.40 -3.05 17.41
C ALA A 488 -16.61 -2.25 16.93
N ASN A 489 -16.65 -0.97 17.32
CA ASN A 489 -17.68 -0.03 16.92
C ASN A 489 -17.15 0.82 15.76
N VAL A 490 -17.63 0.57 14.53
CA VAL A 490 -17.18 1.28 13.32
C VAL A 490 -18.09 2.47 13.03
N HIS A 491 -17.47 3.63 12.81
CA HIS A 491 -18.12 4.90 12.53
C HIS A 491 -17.44 5.59 11.33
N LEU A 492 -18.21 6.03 10.33
CA LEU A 492 -17.73 6.89 9.24
C LEU A 492 -18.18 8.32 9.49
N LEU A 493 -17.25 9.27 9.54
CA LEU A 493 -17.54 10.70 9.73
C LEU A 493 -17.07 11.46 8.48
N SER A 494 -17.99 12.02 7.68
CA SER A 494 -17.64 12.68 6.40
C SER A 494 -18.47 13.93 6.14
N TYR A 495 -17.90 14.87 5.37
CA TYR A 495 -18.59 16.06 4.87
C TYR A 495 -19.51 15.80 3.68
N CYS A 496 -19.46 14.59 3.10
CA CYS A 496 -20.24 14.20 1.93
C CYS A 496 -21.68 14.70 2.05
N TRP A 497 -22.17 15.35 1.01
CA TRP A 497 -23.49 15.98 0.97
C TRP A 497 -24.65 14.95 0.98
N CYS A 498 -24.34 13.66 0.88
CA CYS A 498 -25.33 12.59 0.76
C CYS A 498 -24.86 11.27 1.40
N GLY A 499 -25.39 10.97 2.59
CA GLY A 499 -25.14 9.71 3.30
C GLY A 499 -25.61 8.47 2.54
N ASP A 500 -26.62 8.58 1.65
CA ASP A 500 -27.03 7.49 0.76
C ASP A 500 -25.91 7.00 -0.16
N LEU A 501 -25.04 7.89 -0.64
CA LEU A 501 -23.89 7.54 -1.48
C LEU A 501 -22.86 6.71 -0.68
N ILE A 502 -22.57 7.13 0.55
CA ILE A 502 -21.66 6.39 1.45
C ILE A 502 -22.26 5.02 1.73
N ARG A 503 -23.53 4.97 2.18
CA ARG A 503 -24.22 3.72 2.56
C ARG A 503 -24.27 2.73 1.38
N SER A 504 -24.52 3.18 0.15
CA SER A 504 -24.53 2.26 -1.01
C SER A 504 -23.13 1.85 -1.50
N SER A 505 -22.06 2.59 -1.19
CA SER A 505 -20.69 2.15 -1.49
C SER A 505 -20.22 0.93 -0.67
N PHE A 506 -20.87 0.68 0.47
CA PHE A 506 -20.56 -0.46 1.35
C PHE A 506 -21.59 -1.61 1.27
N SER A 507 -22.74 -1.43 0.59
CA SER A 507 -23.80 -2.44 0.51
C SER A 507 -23.35 -3.73 -0.17
N SER A 508 -22.57 -3.63 -1.25
CA SER A 508 -21.97 -4.77 -1.95
C SER A 508 -21.02 -5.59 -1.06
N GLY A 509 -20.49 -4.99 0.00
CA GLY A 509 -19.66 -5.65 1.01
C GLY A 509 -20.44 -6.35 2.13
N GLY A 510 -21.77 -6.22 2.19
CA GLY A 510 -22.59 -6.69 3.31
C GLY A 510 -22.36 -5.90 4.60
N LEU A 511 -22.07 -4.60 4.48
CA LEU A 511 -21.65 -3.70 5.57
C LEU A 511 -22.74 -2.68 5.97
N ASP A 512 -24.01 -3.07 5.82
CA ASP A 512 -25.19 -2.23 6.13
C ASP A 512 -25.28 -1.79 7.61
N THR A 513 -24.43 -2.35 8.48
CA THR A 513 -24.36 -2.09 9.92
C THR A 513 -23.33 -1.04 10.33
N ILE A 514 -22.55 -0.49 9.39
CA ILE A 514 -21.60 0.60 9.70
C ILE A 514 -22.37 1.89 10.01
N ASN A 515 -21.97 2.57 11.10
CA ASN A 515 -22.59 3.83 11.52
C ASN A 515 -22.08 4.98 10.64
N VAL A 516 -22.87 5.43 9.67
CA VAL A 516 -22.54 6.58 8.82
C VAL A 516 -23.05 7.87 9.45
N HIS A 517 -22.17 8.87 9.56
CA HIS A 517 -22.45 10.21 10.03
C HIS A 517 -21.99 11.21 8.97
N ALA A 518 -22.93 11.68 8.15
CA ALA A 518 -22.69 12.61 7.06
C ALA A 518 -23.91 13.54 6.90
N ASN A 519 -23.85 14.46 5.93
CA ASN A 519 -25.01 15.24 5.54
C ASN A 519 -25.97 14.38 4.70
N GLU A 520 -27.25 14.78 4.61
CA GLU A 520 -28.25 14.08 3.80
C GLU A 520 -28.92 15.04 2.81
N LEU A 521 -29.36 14.54 1.67
CA LEU A 521 -30.13 15.36 0.71
C LEU A 521 -31.61 15.32 1.06
N ASN A 522 -32.31 16.45 0.85
CA ASN A 522 -33.77 16.47 0.88
C ASN A 522 -34.34 15.99 -0.46
N TYR A 523 -35.34 15.12 -0.41
CA TYR A 523 -35.99 14.54 -1.59
C TYR A 523 -37.49 14.86 -1.62
N GLU A 524 -38.00 15.14 -2.82
CA GLU A 524 -39.42 15.13 -3.18
C GLU A 524 -39.62 14.03 -4.23
N ASP A 525 -40.53 13.08 -3.99
CA ASP A 525 -40.76 11.91 -4.88
C ASP A 525 -39.48 11.16 -5.32
N SER A 526 -38.53 10.98 -4.38
CA SER A 526 -37.20 10.38 -4.61
C SER A 526 -36.25 11.17 -5.54
N ILE A 527 -36.59 12.43 -5.84
CA ILE A 527 -35.76 13.37 -6.59
C ILE A 527 -35.22 14.44 -5.63
N SER A 528 -33.92 14.70 -5.68
CA SER A 528 -33.25 15.70 -4.86
C SER A 528 -33.80 17.10 -5.15
N THR A 529 -34.22 17.80 -4.09
CA THR A 529 -34.62 19.22 -4.15
C THR A 529 -33.42 20.14 -4.42
N GLY A 530 -32.19 19.64 -4.22
CA GLY A 530 -30.94 20.39 -4.24
C GLY A 530 -30.56 21.00 -2.89
N THR A 531 -31.36 20.82 -1.83
CA THR A 531 -31.02 21.28 -0.48
C THR A 531 -30.44 20.15 0.37
N ILE A 532 -29.48 20.52 1.24
CA ILE A 532 -28.76 19.61 2.12
C ILE A 532 -29.27 19.79 3.55
N VAL A 533 -29.43 18.68 4.28
CA VAL A 533 -29.61 18.62 5.72
C VAL A 533 -28.20 18.62 6.34
N ASN A 534 -27.78 19.80 6.78
CA ASN A 534 -26.44 20.04 7.28
C ASN A 534 -26.26 19.46 8.69
N MET A 535 -25.62 18.29 8.77
CA MET A 535 -25.28 17.58 10.01
C MET A 535 -23.79 17.74 10.37
N MET A 536 -22.92 17.88 9.36
CA MET A 536 -21.46 17.94 9.51
C MET A 536 -20.84 18.70 8.32
N GLU A 537 -20.53 19.97 8.49
CA GLU A 537 -20.04 20.83 7.40
C GLU A 537 -18.58 21.26 7.53
N SER A 538 -17.94 20.99 8.67
CA SER A 538 -16.65 21.59 9.02
C SER A 538 -15.81 20.74 9.97
N PRO A 539 -14.49 21.02 10.11
CA PRO A 539 -13.61 20.30 11.03
C PRO A 539 -14.13 20.30 12.47
N ARG A 540 -14.79 21.39 12.88
CA ARG A 540 -15.37 21.51 14.22
C ARG A 540 -16.64 20.70 14.41
N ASP A 541 -17.52 20.63 13.40
CA ASP A 541 -18.75 19.83 13.49
C ASP A 541 -18.40 18.32 13.50
N LYS A 542 -17.42 17.92 12.66
CA LYS A 542 -16.87 16.55 12.62
C LYS A 542 -16.24 16.15 13.96
N PHE A 543 -15.46 17.06 14.55
CA PHE A 543 -14.89 16.87 15.88
C PHE A 543 -15.95 16.75 16.98
N GLN A 544 -16.99 17.57 16.96
CA GLN A 544 -18.10 17.46 17.91
C GLN A 544 -18.81 16.12 17.80
N ALA A 545 -19.10 15.64 16.58
CA ALA A 545 -19.72 14.33 16.36
C ALA A 545 -18.86 13.19 16.92
N PHE A 546 -17.54 13.22 16.66
CA PHE A 546 -16.57 12.28 17.23
C PHE A 546 -16.60 12.27 18.77
N GLU A 547 -16.48 13.44 19.41
CA GLU A 547 -16.56 13.57 20.86
C GLU A 547 -17.89 13.05 21.44
N GLU A 548 -19.01 13.36 20.81
CA GLU A 548 -20.33 12.92 21.27
C GLU A 548 -20.49 11.40 21.21
N ILE A 549 -19.95 10.73 20.19
CA ILE A 549 -19.97 9.27 20.06
C ILE A 549 -19.19 8.61 21.19
N LEU A 550 -18.00 9.14 21.53
CA LEU A 550 -17.18 8.65 22.65
C LEU A 550 -17.86 8.91 24.00
N LYS A 551 -18.36 10.14 24.24
CA LYS A 551 -19.01 10.54 25.50
C LYS A 551 -20.25 9.69 25.81
N LYS A 552 -21.01 9.25 24.79
CA LYS A 552 -22.25 8.47 24.96
C LYS A 552 -22.06 7.04 25.50
N LYS A 553 -20.83 6.51 25.59
CA LYS A 553 -20.55 5.10 25.98
C LYS A 553 -19.58 4.97 27.17
N ASN A 554 -19.53 6.01 28.01
CA ASN A 554 -18.61 6.25 29.12
C ASN A 554 -18.45 5.10 30.16
N ASP A 555 -17.48 4.21 29.94
CA ASP A 555 -16.98 3.25 30.95
C ASP A 555 -15.48 3.43 31.29
N GLY A 556 -14.83 4.46 30.74
CA GLY A 556 -13.42 4.78 30.98
C GLY A 556 -12.41 3.78 30.42
N SER A 557 -12.85 2.79 29.63
CA SER A 557 -12.02 1.67 29.15
C SER A 557 -12.07 1.46 27.63
N SER A 558 -12.46 2.48 26.87
CA SER A 558 -12.49 2.45 25.41
C SER A 558 -11.18 2.91 24.77
N LEU A 559 -10.74 2.23 23.71
CA LEU A 559 -9.69 2.75 22.81
C LEU A 559 -10.32 3.33 21.54
N SER A 560 -9.83 4.47 21.09
CA SER A 560 -10.21 5.14 19.84
C SER A 560 -9.08 5.13 18.81
N VAL A 561 -9.38 4.65 17.60
CA VAL A 561 -8.55 4.81 16.40
C VAL A 561 -9.28 5.71 15.43
N TYR A 562 -8.62 6.73 14.89
CA TYR A 562 -9.16 7.57 13.83
C TYR A 562 -8.29 7.48 12.58
N ILE A 563 -8.91 7.26 11.42
CA ILE A 563 -8.25 7.17 10.12
C ILE A 563 -8.74 8.31 9.24
N GLY A 564 -7.83 9.08 8.64
CA GLY A 564 -8.17 10.19 7.74
C GLY A 564 -6.98 10.62 6.89
N ASP A 565 -7.18 11.56 5.97
CA ASP A 565 -6.11 12.07 5.08
C ASP A 565 -6.08 13.61 5.02
N SER A 566 -7.12 14.29 5.51
CA SER A 566 -7.38 15.70 5.23
C SER A 566 -7.13 16.64 6.43
N VAL A 567 -7.08 17.96 6.16
CA VAL A 567 -7.12 19.00 7.20
C VAL A 567 -8.40 18.92 8.04
N GLY A 568 -9.49 18.44 7.45
CA GLY A 568 -10.78 18.29 8.12
C GLY A 568 -10.76 17.31 9.29
N ASP A 569 -9.89 16.32 9.22
CA ASP A 569 -9.78 15.25 10.20
C ASP A 569 -8.86 15.57 11.37
N LEU A 570 -8.09 16.65 11.26
CA LEU A 570 -6.93 16.92 12.12
C LEU A 570 -7.27 16.99 13.62
N LEU A 571 -8.44 17.53 14.00
CA LEU A 571 -8.88 17.52 15.41
C LEU A 571 -9.22 16.12 15.92
N CYS A 572 -9.89 15.30 15.10
CA CYS A 572 -10.25 13.93 15.47
C CYS A 572 -9.01 13.03 15.52
N LEU A 573 -8.11 13.17 14.55
CA LEU A 573 -6.81 12.51 14.49
C LEU A 573 -5.95 12.79 15.73
N LEU A 574 -5.91 14.04 16.20
CA LEU A 574 -5.13 14.43 17.38
C LEU A 574 -5.78 14.06 18.71
N GLN A 575 -7.11 13.89 18.75
CA GLN A 575 -7.85 13.57 19.97
C GLN A 575 -8.04 12.06 20.18
N ALA A 576 -8.00 11.26 19.12
CA ALA A 576 -8.00 9.82 19.22
C ALA A 576 -6.74 9.31 19.93
N ASP A 577 -6.84 8.14 20.58
CA ASP A 577 -5.69 7.49 21.21
C ASP A 577 -4.65 7.08 20.16
N ILE A 578 -5.11 6.77 18.94
CA ILE A 578 -4.31 6.48 17.76
C ILE A 578 -4.86 7.21 16.53
N GLY A 579 -4.27 8.35 16.18
CA GLY A 579 -4.50 9.04 14.91
C GLY A 579 -3.64 8.47 13.79
N ILE A 580 -4.27 7.96 12.73
CA ILE A 580 -3.63 7.39 11.54
C ILE A 580 -3.97 8.25 10.31
N VAL A 581 -2.94 8.84 9.72
CA VAL A 581 -3.02 9.59 8.46
C VAL A 581 -2.68 8.65 7.30
N ILE A 582 -3.64 8.39 6.42
CA ILE A 582 -3.40 7.64 5.19
C ILE A 582 -2.99 8.59 4.06
N GLY A 583 -1.93 8.23 3.32
CA GLY A 583 -1.47 9.00 2.17
C GLY A 583 -0.63 10.25 2.49
N SER A 584 -0.62 11.19 1.55
CA SER A 584 0.41 12.24 1.45
C SER A 584 -0.14 13.66 1.25
N SER A 585 -1.28 13.98 1.88
CA SER A 585 -1.87 15.33 1.81
C SER A 585 -0.88 16.42 2.23
N LEU A 586 -0.47 17.25 1.26
CA LEU A 586 0.47 18.34 1.47
C LEU A 586 -0.14 19.45 2.34
N SER A 587 -1.43 19.74 2.16
CA SER A 587 -2.16 20.75 2.94
C SER A 587 -2.26 20.37 4.41
N LEU A 588 -2.61 19.12 4.72
CA LEU A 588 -2.61 18.58 6.08
C LEU A 588 -1.22 18.70 6.72
N ARG A 589 -0.19 18.17 6.03
CA ARG A 589 1.18 18.18 6.54
C ARG A 589 1.71 19.59 6.75
N ARG A 590 1.45 20.52 5.81
CA ARG A 590 1.84 21.93 5.92
C ARG A 590 1.19 22.60 7.11
N LEU A 591 -0.14 22.55 7.24
CA LEU A 591 -0.86 23.21 8.32
C LEU A 591 -0.44 22.63 9.69
N ALA A 592 -0.57 21.32 9.86
CA ALA A 592 -0.32 20.66 11.14
C ALA A 592 1.13 20.84 11.61
N SER A 593 2.12 20.76 10.70
CA SER A 593 3.52 20.97 11.05
C SER A 593 3.81 22.40 11.53
N HIS A 594 3.05 23.41 11.12
CA HIS A 594 3.24 24.78 11.61
C HIS A 594 2.81 24.97 13.07
N PHE A 595 1.95 24.08 13.58
CA PHE A 595 1.51 24.02 14.98
C PHE A 595 2.21 22.89 15.76
N GLY A 596 3.42 22.49 15.34
CA GLY A 596 4.24 21.50 16.04
C GLY A 596 3.81 20.03 15.90
N VAL A 597 2.85 19.68 15.02
CA VAL A 597 2.46 18.28 14.81
C VAL A 597 3.56 17.51 14.08
N SER A 598 3.94 16.37 14.65
CA SER A 598 4.91 15.42 14.11
C SER A 598 4.22 14.25 13.41
N PHE A 599 4.66 13.94 12.19
CA PHE A 599 4.19 12.80 11.40
C PHE A 599 5.23 11.67 11.45
N VAL A 600 4.84 10.48 11.89
CA VAL A 600 5.75 9.33 12.08
C VAL A 600 5.22 8.12 11.30
N PRO A 601 6.02 7.44 10.45
CA PRO A 601 5.58 6.20 9.80
C PRO A 601 5.09 5.18 10.83
N LEU A 602 3.90 4.60 10.63
CA LEU A 602 3.22 3.79 11.64
C LEU A 602 4.13 2.64 12.13
N PHE A 603 4.78 1.91 11.23
CA PHE A 603 5.74 0.86 11.58
C PHE A 603 6.89 1.35 12.47
N SER A 604 7.56 2.45 12.10
CA SER A 604 8.62 3.08 12.90
C SER A 604 8.12 3.47 14.30
N GLY A 605 6.91 4.06 14.34
CA GLY A 605 6.20 4.39 15.57
C GLY A 605 5.95 3.18 16.47
N LEU A 606 5.48 2.07 15.90
CA LEU A 606 5.21 0.82 16.62
C LEU A 606 6.48 0.16 17.14
N VAL A 607 7.57 0.16 16.37
CA VAL A 607 8.88 -0.33 16.82
C VAL A 607 9.39 0.48 18.02
N LYS A 608 9.26 1.81 17.98
CA LYS A 608 9.57 2.66 19.13
C LYS A 608 8.65 2.37 20.33
N ARG A 609 7.34 2.24 20.11
CA ARG A 609 6.36 1.90 21.16
C ARG A 609 6.64 0.55 21.80
N GLN A 610 6.99 -0.48 21.03
CA GLN A 610 7.37 -1.79 21.56
C GLN A 610 8.61 -1.70 22.46
N LYS A 611 9.60 -0.86 22.10
CA LYS A 611 10.79 -0.60 22.92
C LYS A 611 10.45 0.12 24.24
N GLU A 612 9.55 1.11 24.21
CA GLU A 612 9.03 1.80 25.40
C GLU A 612 8.21 0.86 26.31
N PHE A 613 7.38 0.01 25.70
CA PHE A 613 6.47 -0.92 26.37
C PHE A 613 7.19 -2.12 27.03
N ALA A 614 8.35 -2.53 26.50
CA ALA A 614 9.19 -3.53 27.16
C ALA A 614 9.92 -3.00 28.41
N VAL A 615 10.08 -1.68 28.54
CA VAL A 615 10.77 -1.03 29.67
C VAL A 615 9.79 -0.52 30.73
N SER A 616 8.55 -0.24 30.34
CA SER A 616 7.52 0.29 31.23
C SER A 616 6.21 -0.51 31.11
N ASP A 617 5.66 -0.94 32.24
CA ASP A 617 4.34 -1.61 32.35
C ASP A 617 3.14 -0.70 31.97
N GLY A 618 3.38 0.41 31.26
CA GLY A 618 2.37 1.37 30.82
C GLY A 618 1.51 0.80 29.69
N THR A 619 0.31 0.34 30.02
CA THR A 619 -0.61 -0.35 29.10
C THR A 619 -1.44 0.54 28.18
N THR A 620 -1.45 1.86 28.41
CA THR A 620 -2.33 2.78 27.68
C THR A 620 -1.60 3.50 26.55
N TRP A 621 -2.03 3.24 25.31
CA TRP A 621 -2.08 4.29 24.30
C TRP A 621 -2.79 5.50 24.93
N LYS A 622 -2.11 6.64 24.98
CA LYS A 622 -2.68 7.92 25.37
C LYS A 622 -2.55 8.83 24.15
N ALA A 623 -3.61 9.57 23.85
CA ALA A 623 -3.62 10.62 22.83
C ALA A 623 -2.30 11.41 22.86
N PRO A 624 -1.44 11.29 21.83
CA PRO A 624 -0.16 11.98 21.82
C PRO A 624 -0.39 13.48 21.72
N SER A 625 0.37 14.27 22.49
CA SER A 625 0.36 15.74 22.38
C SER A 625 1.09 16.20 21.10
N GLY A 626 0.51 15.89 19.94
CA GLY A 626 1.00 16.32 18.62
C GLY A 626 1.71 15.25 17.78
N VAL A 627 1.47 13.95 17.96
CA VAL A 627 2.04 12.90 17.08
C VAL A 627 0.93 12.17 16.32
N LEU A 628 1.04 12.13 14.99
CA LEU A 628 0.17 11.36 14.10
C LEU A 628 0.98 10.28 13.38
N TYR A 629 0.41 9.08 13.30
CA TYR A 629 1.02 7.98 12.56
C TYR A 629 0.68 8.08 11.08
N THR A 630 1.59 7.73 10.18
CA THR A 630 1.34 7.76 8.73
C THR A 630 1.48 6.40 8.08
N VAL A 631 0.55 6.06 7.19
CA VAL A 631 0.55 4.85 6.36
C VAL A 631 0.37 5.21 4.89
N SER A 632 0.81 4.33 3.99
CA SER A 632 0.60 4.46 2.55
C SER A 632 -0.58 3.62 2.05
N THR A 633 -1.03 2.61 2.80
CA THR A 633 -2.06 1.66 2.37
C THR A 633 -2.96 1.20 3.52
N TRP A 634 -4.18 0.75 3.19
CA TRP A 634 -5.05 0.04 4.13
C TRP A 634 -4.48 -1.31 4.59
N ALA A 635 -3.54 -1.90 3.86
CA ALA A 635 -2.86 -3.13 4.26
C ALA A 635 -2.06 -2.95 5.57
N GLU A 636 -1.41 -1.80 5.76
CA GLU A 636 -0.71 -1.46 7.00
C GLU A 636 -1.67 -1.29 8.18
N ILE A 637 -2.80 -0.61 7.96
CA ILE A 637 -3.86 -0.42 8.98
C ILE A 637 -4.43 -1.79 9.39
N HIS A 638 -4.71 -2.64 8.40
CA HIS A 638 -5.19 -4.01 8.61
C HIS A 638 -4.18 -4.83 9.42
N ALA A 639 -2.91 -4.84 9.01
CA ALA A 639 -1.87 -5.59 9.68
C ALA A 639 -1.59 -5.07 11.11
N PHE A 640 -1.69 -3.77 11.33
CA PHE A 640 -1.60 -3.19 12.66
C PHE A 640 -2.77 -3.62 13.56
N ILE A 641 -4.01 -3.47 13.10
CA ILE A 641 -5.20 -3.65 13.96
C ILE A 641 -5.58 -5.13 14.11
N LEU A 642 -5.65 -5.86 13.00
CA LEU A 642 -6.08 -7.26 12.91
C LEU A 642 -4.91 -8.25 12.80
N GLY A 643 -3.74 -7.82 12.32
CA GLY A 643 -2.62 -8.72 12.04
C GLY A 643 -2.88 -9.61 10.83
N PHE A 644 -2.39 -10.85 10.91
CA PHE A 644 -2.64 -11.88 9.92
C PHE A 644 -3.75 -12.83 10.41
N GLU A 645 -4.87 -12.86 9.70
CA GLU A 645 -5.94 -13.85 9.87
C GLU A 645 -5.90 -14.83 8.70
N ASN A 646 -5.82 -16.13 9.02
CA ASN A 646 -6.09 -17.20 8.05
C ASN A 646 -7.60 -17.24 7.79
N HIS A 647 -8.02 -16.83 6.59
CA HIS A 647 -9.36 -17.05 6.02
C HIS A 647 -9.32 -18.26 5.08
#